data_AF-A0A7X1CPE3-F1
#
_entry.id   AF-A0A7X1CPE3-F1
#
_cell.length_a   1.000
_cell.length_b   1.000
_cell.length_c   1.000
_cell.angle_alpha   90.00
_cell.angle_beta   90.00
_cell.angle_gamma   90.00
#
_symmetry.space_group_name_H-M   'P 1'
#
loop_
_entity.id
_entity.type
_entity.pdbx_description
1 polymer ?
#
loop_
_entity_poly.entity_id
_entity_poly.type
_entity_poly.pdbx_seq_one_letter_code
_entity_poly.pdbx_strand_id
1 'polypeptide(L)'
;MSKGKYHDRQDLGTILQSGSTIKIRQTNPDFKGTLKLHLLTNDRNTEKVSVITSAWTTITADAATTPFVSTPFEGTPATIEYKIEGDQKPLPIYEHGNDESKFFETWDKNDSEFALIKHKDFQLYAPKLDREAMRNLDDFASMDDLIDYYEDIFRVYNQMIGLKNGDTGTDKMTQNRYFLKADKSGIGGAYYGSDWTANSEPSVSIWLDKGRWSSLHEIGHGYQSNFDGKGMYTGEVTNNLFATHYQYKLFGKEEADKIGWLFNGKKEEVEKALYQGMIKEGKGYTTINDNRYRLILLTMLKQKAGDEAFARMHQGYRKLAQQPSYFAGKYMLPDLMNKYYSETSGYDFTPTLEKWQLDLDPLQTELNRARSYEAVAPLADIVPESKLAAARQLMDPKILITSNFELVNNKEVAPLGLKGNAKITLDMEDLGQLEGKSLLIKEGKKIVATVPITKKELQVSGLPNGVYTIALPNDTNKKYEINRPYLYIKEQENALTIAVNEIKSSKLANQSMQFLGLADIYFGEFKTNLDQSTGSIEITTSKPHVNYSGEKYTAIAVHDEENQLVYEKEIQGTNALVGLDTFPLKEGYKVKIFHAEPKNRLKSNEDILDYMQNENNFIMTKWGLQNIDLVNNAEANLIQKIEQQGNQILADPQLLYNPHSAIKSQLWVAIASLSEPNRMKYLNQYAPIFDAQ
;
A
#
# COMPACT_ATOMS: atom_id res chain seq x y z
N MET A 1 2.41 5.92 -9.68
CA MET A 1 1.25 5.46 -10.47
C MET A 1 1.56 5.53 -11.95
N SER A 2 0.95 4.66 -12.75
CA SER A 2 1.19 4.53 -14.18
C SER A 2 0.08 5.12 -15.05
N LYS A 3 -0.97 5.72 -14.46
CA LYS A 3 -2.18 6.29 -15.09
C LYS A 3 -1.95 6.79 -16.53
N GLY A 4 -2.42 6.00 -17.50
CA GLY A 4 -2.40 6.35 -18.93
C GLY A 4 -1.01 6.69 -19.48
N LYS A 5 0.07 6.29 -18.80
CA LYS A 5 1.44 6.55 -19.26
C LYS A 5 1.66 5.78 -20.55
N TYR A 6 2.14 6.44 -21.61
CA TYR A 6 2.33 5.91 -22.97
C TYR A 6 1.05 5.50 -23.74
N HIS A 7 -0.13 5.77 -23.19
CA HIS A 7 -1.39 5.45 -23.86
C HIS A 7 -1.79 6.48 -24.92
N ASP A 8 -1.49 7.77 -24.68
CA ASP A 8 -1.91 8.85 -25.59
C ASP A 8 -1.29 8.73 -26.99
N ARG A 9 -2.14 8.89 -28.01
CA ARG A 9 -1.82 8.60 -29.42
C ARG A 9 -2.49 9.56 -30.38
N GLN A 10 -1.77 9.88 -31.45
CA GLN A 10 -2.24 10.69 -32.57
C GLN A 10 -2.61 9.77 -33.74
N ASP A 11 -3.87 9.74 -34.14
CA ASP A 11 -4.32 9.02 -35.33
C ASP A 11 -3.92 9.76 -36.62
N LEU A 12 -3.77 9.04 -37.73
CA LEU A 12 -3.58 9.64 -39.06
C LEU A 12 -4.88 9.69 -39.90
N GLY A 13 -6.04 9.49 -39.27
CA GLY A 13 -7.37 9.64 -39.90
C GLY A 13 -7.76 8.62 -40.98
N THR A 14 -7.03 7.51 -41.10
CA THR A 14 -7.19 6.55 -42.21
C THR A 14 -7.00 5.10 -41.75
N ILE A 15 -7.55 4.15 -42.50
CA ILE A 15 -7.39 2.71 -42.31
C ILE A 15 -6.67 2.17 -43.55
N LEU A 16 -5.46 1.65 -43.34
CA LEU A 16 -4.68 0.97 -44.37
C LEU A 16 -5.25 -0.41 -44.60
N GLN A 17 -5.54 -0.76 -45.85
CA GLN A 17 -5.94 -2.13 -46.20
C GLN A 17 -4.69 -3.03 -46.29
N SER A 18 -4.88 -4.35 -46.17
CA SER A 18 -3.79 -5.34 -46.28
C SER A 18 -2.99 -5.12 -47.57
N GLY A 19 -1.66 -5.16 -47.47
CA GLY A 19 -0.72 -4.88 -48.56
C GLY A 19 -0.36 -3.41 -48.76
N SER A 20 -1.13 -2.48 -48.19
CA SER A 20 -0.82 -1.04 -48.25
C SER A 20 0.38 -0.70 -47.39
N THR A 21 1.13 0.32 -47.79
CA THR A 21 2.33 0.76 -47.10
C THR A 21 2.21 2.19 -46.62
N ILE A 22 2.84 2.48 -45.49
CA ILE A 22 3.06 3.84 -45.01
C ILE A 22 4.55 4.09 -44.86
N LYS A 23 5.01 5.15 -45.51
CA LYS A 23 6.36 5.69 -45.40
C LYS A 23 6.29 6.89 -44.47
N ILE A 24 7.09 6.92 -43.40
CA ILE A 24 7.03 7.97 -42.37
C ILE A 24 8.43 8.41 -41.93
N ARG A 25 8.58 9.69 -41.58
CA ARG A 25 9.77 10.25 -40.93
C ARG A 25 9.42 11.40 -40.00
N GLN A 26 10.33 11.71 -39.09
CA GLN A 26 10.30 12.87 -38.23
C GLN A 26 11.14 13.99 -38.85
N THR A 27 10.65 15.23 -38.90
CA THR A 27 11.29 16.33 -39.63
C THR A 27 11.72 17.52 -38.77
N ASN A 28 11.29 17.59 -37.50
CA ASN A 28 11.72 18.65 -36.59
C ASN A 28 13.14 18.34 -36.03
N PRO A 29 14.20 19.06 -36.44
CA PRO A 29 15.57 18.78 -35.99
C PRO A 29 15.78 18.98 -34.49
N ASP A 30 14.92 19.76 -33.82
CA ASP A 30 15.04 20.08 -32.39
C ASP A 30 14.41 19.02 -31.49
N PHE A 31 13.58 18.14 -32.05
CA PHE A 31 12.99 17.03 -31.31
C PHE A 31 14.01 15.89 -31.15
N LYS A 32 14.25 15.47 -29.90
CA LYS A 32 15.23 14.41 -29.57
C LYS A 32 14.59 13.15 -28.98
N GLY A 33 13.30 13.19 -28.66
CA GLY A 33 12.55 12.04 -28.17
C GLY A 33 12.40 10.92 -29.19
N THR A 34 11.84 9.80 -28.74
CA THR A 34 11.50 8.66 -29.59
C THR A 34 10.01 8.68 -29.91
N LEU A 35 9.66 8.50 -31.19
CA LEU A 35 8.28 8.27 -31.62
C LEU A 35 8.15 6.86 -32.18
N LYS A 36 6.97 6.27 -31.99
CA LYS A 36 6.60 4.99 -32.57
C LYS A 36 5.37 5.17 -33.44
N LEU A 37 5.42 4.61 -34.65
CA LEU A 37 4.25 4.34 -35.48
C LEU A 37 3.71 2.96 -35.07
N HIS A 38 2.46 2.91 -34.69
CA HIS A 38 1.71 1.70 -34.39
C HIS A 38 0.66 1.48 -35.48
N LEU A 39 0.70 0.34 -36.14
CA LEU A 39 -0.40 -0.15 -36.97
C LEU A 39 -1.27 -1.03 -36.06
N LEU A 40 -2.38 -0.46 -35.58
CA LEU A 40 -3.26 -1.11 -34.60
C LEU A 40 -4.47 -1.79 -35.24
N THR A 41 -4.92 -2.86 -34.61
CA THR A 41 -6.11 -3.65 -34.99
C THR A 41 -6.86 -4.03 -33.70
N ASN A 42 -7.85 -4.92 -33.80
CA ASN A 42 -8.48 -5.53 -32.62
C ASN A 42 -7.79 -6.84 -32.16
N ASP A 43 -6.57 -7.13 -32.62
CA ASP A 43 -5.81 -8.32 -32.24
C ASP A 43 -4.29 -8.05 -32.30
N ARG A 44 -3.61 -8.06 -31.15
CA ARG A 44 -2.17 -7.81 -31.03
C ARG A 44 -1.31 -8.62 -31.99
N ASN A 45 -1.75 -9.81 -32.39
CA ASN A 45 -1.01 -10.70 -33.28
C ASN A 45 -0.95 -10.19 -34.73
N THR A 46 -1.77 -9.19 -35.08
CA THR A 46 -1.82 -8.56 -36.40
C THR A 46 -1.33 -7.12 -36.38
N GLU A 47 -0.92 -6.63 -35.22
CA GLU A 47 -0.41 -5.27 -35.05
C GLU A 47 1.08 -5.19 -35.40
N LYS A 48 1.51 -4.00 -35.83
CA LYS A 48 2.93 -3.72 -36.05
C LYS A 48 3.36 -2.44 -35.35
N VAL A 49 4.63 -2.37 -35.01
CA VAL A 49 5.25 -1.16 -34.48
C VAL A 49 6.56 -0.87 -35.22
N SER A 50 6.82 0.40 -35.48
CA SER A 50 8.08 0.88 -36.05
C SER A 50 8.52 2.17 -35.37
N VAL A 51 9.82 2.30 -35.12
CA VAL A 51 10.40 3.54 -34.59
C VAL A 51 10.49 4.55 -35.73
N ILE A 52 10.00 5.77 -35.49
CA ILE A 52 10.10 6.86 -36.45
C ILE A 52 11.44 7.57 -36.23
N THR A 53 12.21 7.72 -37.30
CA THR A 53 13.50 8.42 -37.30
C THR A 53 13.46 9.62 -38.24
N SER A 54 14.56 10.38 -38.37
CA SER A 54 14.70 11.42 -39.39
C SER A 54 14.82 10.85 -40.81
N ALA A 55 15.23 9.59 -40.95
CA ALA A 55 15.21 8.87 -42.20
C ALA A 55 13.82 8.31 -42.50
N TRP A 56 13.52 8.16 -43.79
CA TRP A 56 12.30 7.52 -44.23
C TRP A 56 12.28 6.03 -43.87
N THR A 57 11.25 5.62 -43.15
CA THR A 57 10.96 4.22 -42.83
C THR A 57 9.64 3.81 -43.50
N THR A 58 9.63 2.68 -44.19
CA THR A 58 8.42 2.10 -44.78
C THR A 58 7.95 0.90 -43.97
N ILE A 59 6.65 0.81 -43.71
CA ILE A 59 6.01 -0.37 -43.11
C ILE A 59 4.78 -0.77 -43.91
N THR A 60 4.57 -2.07 -44.08
CA THR A 60 3.44 -2.65 -44.81
C THR A 60 2.42 -3.23 -43.82
N ALA A 61 1.14 -2.96 -44.06
CA ALA A 61 0.02 -3.52 -43.31
C ALA A 61 -0.24 -4.97 -43.74
N ASP A 62 -0.27 -5.91 -42.79
CA ASP A 62 -0.61 -7.32 -43.08
C ASP A 62 -2.13 -7.56 -43.06
N ALA A 63 -2.85 -6.70 -42.34
CA ALA A 63 -4.30 -6.69 -42.23
C ALA A 63 -4.82 -5.25 -42.30
N ALA A 64 -6.14 -5.07 -42.39
CA ALA A 64 -6.74 -3.75 -42.24
C ALA A 64 -6.34 -3.16 -40.87
N THR A 65 -5.78 -1.95 -40.86
CA THR A 65 -5.17 -1.37 -39.66
C THR A 65 -5.20 0.15 -39.65
N THR A 66 -5.27 0.74 -38.46
CA THR A 66 -5.19 2.19 -38.29
C THR A 66 -3.79 2.58 -37.80
N PRO A 67 -3.06 3.45 -38.52
CA PRO A 67 -1.80 4.00 -38.08
C PRO A 67 -2.00 5.07 -37.00
N PHE A 68 -1.34 4.87 -35.86
CA PHE A 68 -1.25 5.80 -34.73
C PHE A 68 0.21 6.14 -34.43
N VAL A 69 0.47 7.38 -34.04
CA VAL A 69 1.79 7.83 -33.57
C VAL A 69 1.74 8.10 -32.07
N SER A 70 2.69 7.57 -31.33
CA SER A 70 2.81 7.80 -29.88
C SER A 70 2.99 9.29 -29.56
N THR A 71 2.28 9.82 -28.56
CA THR A 71 2.53 11.19 -28.06
C THR A 71 3.83 11.22 -27.24
N PRO A 72 4.79 12.13 -27.54
CA PRO A 72 5.99 12.27 -26.74
C PRO A 72 5.71 12.92 -25.38
N PHE A 73 6.50 12.55 -24.36
CA PHE A 73 6.45 13.15 -23.01
C PHE A 73 7.36 14.38 -22.85
N GLU A 74 8.03 14.80 -23.92
CA GLU A 74 8.95 15.93 -23.95
C GLU A 74 8.21 17.23 -24.32
N GLY A 75 8.74 18.38 -23.88
CA GLY A 75 8.14 19.69 -24.19
C GLY A 75 8.31 20.14 -25.64
N THR A 76 9.24 19.55 -26.40
CA THR A 76 9.46 19.90 -27.80
C THR A 76 8.46 19.16 -28.70
N PRO A 77 7.65 19.86 -29.52
CA PRO A 77 6.72 19.21 -30.44
C PRO A 77 7.47 18.42 -31.51
N ALA A 78 6.95 17.24 -31.88
CA ALA A 78 7.43 16.53 -33.06
C ALA A 78 6.62 16.94 -34.30
N THR A 79 7.28 16.95 -35.45
CA THR A 79 6.62 17.03 -36.77
C THR A 79 6.92 15.76 -37.54
N ILE A 80 5.89 15.13 -38.07
CA ILE A 80 5.99 13.93 -38.90
C ILE A 80 5.59 14.26 -40.33
N GLU A 81 6.25 13.62 -41.27
CA GLU A 81 5.86 13.59 -42.68
C GLU A 81 5.60 12.14 -43.06
N TYR A 82 4.48 11.87 -43.73
CA TYR A 82 4.14 10.53 -44.17
C TYR A 82 3.53 10.50 -45.56
N LYS A 83 3.69 9.35 -46.23
CA LYS A 83 3.08 9.01 -47.50
C LYS A 83 2.48 7.62 -47.41
N ILE A 84 1.24 7.46 -47.85
CA ILE A 84 0.56 6.16 -47.94
C ILE A 84 0.52 5.75 -49.41
N GLU A 85 0.81 4.47 -49.67
CA GLU A 85 0.71 3.85 -50.99
C GLU A 85 -0.13 2.57 -50.88
N GLY A 86 -1.16 2.44 -51.71
CA GLY A 86 -2.14 1.35 -51.66
C GLY A 86 -3.54 1.82 -51.27
N ASP A 87 -4.42 0.84 -51.02
CA ASP A 87 -5.82 1.07 -50.70
C ASP A 87 -6.01 1.52 -49.25
N GLN A 88 -6.85 2.55 -49.08
CA GLN A 88 -7.17 3.08 -47.76
C GLN A 88 -8.64 3.48 -47.67
N LYS A 89 -9.18 3.38 -46.45
CA LYS A 89 -10.53 3.84 -46.11
C LYS A 89 -10.43 4.96 -45.08
N PRO A 90 -11.35 5.95 -45.07
CA PRO A 90 -11.37 6.93 -43.99
C PRO A 90 -11.69 6.25 -42.65
N LEU A 91 -11.03 6.70 -41.59
CA LEU A 91 -11.37 6.34 -40.21
C LEU A 91 -12.56 7.22 -39.76
N PRO A 92 -13.74 6.65 -39.44
CA PRO A 92 -14.80 7.40 -38.79
C PRO A 92 -14.34 7.82 -37.39
N ILE A 93 -14.46 9.10 -37.08
CA ILE A 93 -14.05 9.68 -35.79
C ILE A 93 -15.24 10.39 -35.16
N TYR A 94 -15.53 10.06 -33.91
CA TYR A 94 -16.52 10.75 -33.09
C TYR A 94 -15.82 11.51 -31.95
N GLU A 95 -16.19 12.77 -31.79
CA GLU A 95 -15.80 13.64 -30.69
C GLU A 95 -17.08 14.16 -30.04
N HIS A 96 -17.03 14.45 -28.74
CA HIS A 96 -18.20 14.91 -28.00
C HIS A 96 -18.88 16.11 -28.69
N GLY A 97 -20.20 16.02 -28.91
CA GLY A 97 -21.01 17.03 -29.60
C GLY A 97 -21.00 16.92 -31.13
N ASN A 98 -20.37 15.90 -31.71
CA ASN A 98 -20.48 15.61 -33.14
C ASN A 98 -21.89 15.11 -33.50
N ASP A 99 -22.22 15.17 -34.79
CA ASP A 99 -23.44 14.57 -35.32
C ASP A 99 -23.28 13.04 -35.43
N GLU A 100 -23.97 12.30 -34.56
CA GLU A 100 -23.95 10.83 -34.52
C GLU A 100 -24.43 10.20 -35.83
N SER A 101 -25.49 10.75 -36.44
CA SER A 101 -26.03 10.21 -37.69
C SER A 101 -24.98 10.30 -38.78
N LYS A 102 -24.29 11.45 -38.88
CA LYS A 102 -23.20 11.64 -39.84
C LYS A 102 -22.00 10.73 -39.55
N PHE A 103 -21.67 10.48 -38.29
CA PHE A 103 -20.62 9.55 -37.90
C PHE A 103 -20.92 8.13 -38.38
N PHE A 104 -22.11 7.61 -38.09
CA PHE A 104 -22.52 6.28 -38.52
C PHE A 104 -22.73 6.18 -40.04
N GLU A 105 -23.27 7.22 -40.68
CA GLU A 105 -23.34 7.30 -42.15
C GLU A 105 -21.95 7.20 -42.79
N THR A 106 -20.94 7.85 -42.20
CA THR A 106 -19.55 7.75 -42.67
C THR A 106 -19.01 6.34 -42.50
N TRP A 107 -19.29 5.68 -41.38
CA TRP A 107 -18.88 4.30 -41.12
C TRP A 107 -19.56 3.32 -42.08
N ASP A 108 -20.87 3.47 -42.31
CA ASP A 108 -21.66 2.63 -43.20
C ASP A 108 -21.24 2.80 -44.67
N LYS A 109 -21.10 4.05 -45.13
CA LYS A 109 -20.74 4.37 -46.51
C LYS A 109 -19.40 3.79 -46.93
N ASN A 110 -18.41 3.82 -46.05
CA ASN A 110 -17.05 3.37 -46.36
C ASN A 110 -16.81 1.91 -45.96
N ASP A 111 -17.75 1.30 -45.25
CA ASP A 111 -17.61 -0.03 -44.68
C ASP A 111 -16.27 -0.18 -43.93
N SER A 112 -15.93 0.83 -43.13
CA SER A 112 -14.65 0.94 -42.43
C SER A 112 -14.49 -0.16 -41.37
N GLU A 113 -13.29 -0.73 -41.26
CA GLU A 113 -13.02 -1.84 -40.32
C GLU A 113 -12.97 -1.39 -38.86
N PHE A 114 -12.75 -0.10 -38.62
CA PHE A 114 -12.62 0.48 -37.29
C PHE A 114 -13.24 1.88 -37.26
N ALA A 115 -13.52 2.36 -36.05
CA ALA A 115 -13.82 3.75 -35.74
C ALA A 115 -13.10 4.17 -34.45
N LEU A 116 -13.05 5.48 -34.20
CA LEU A 116 -12.36 6.05 -33.06
C LEU A 116 -13.25 7.08 -32.36
N ILE A 117 -13.46 6.89 -31.04
CA ILE A 117 -14.03 7.92 -30.17
C ILE A 117 -12.86 8.65 -29.52
N LYS A 118 -12.89 9.98 -29.55
CA LYS A 118 -11.84 10.83 -28.97
C LYS A 118 -12.43 11.76 -27.91
N HIS A 119 -11.79 11.76 -26.75
CA HIS A 119 -12.03 12.70 -25.68
C HIS A 119 -10.68 13.16 -25.08
N LYS A 120 -10.68 14.18 -24.22
CA LYS A 120 -9.42 14.67 -23.59
C LYS A 120 -8.79 13.60 -22.68
N ASP A 121 -9.63 12.80 -22.00
CA ASP A 121 -9.20 11.82 -20.99
C ASP A 121 -9.02 10.39 -21.53
N PHE A 122 -9.66 10.05 -22.66
CA PHE A 122 -9.50 8.73 -23.29
C PHE A 122 -9.69 8.75 -24.82
N GLN A 123 -9.24 7.67 -25.45
CA GLN A 123 -9.59 7.23 -26.80
C GLN A 123 -10.19 5.84 -26.70
N LEU A 124 -11.25 5.56 -27.46
CA LEU A 124 -11.80 4.21 -27.62
C LEU A 124 -11.70 3.80 -29.10
N TYR A 125 -10.90 2.78 -29.37
CA TYR A 125 -10.68 2.23 -30.70
C TYR A 125 -11.56 0.99 -30.92
N ALA A 126 -12.63 1.16 -31.70
CA ALA A 126 -13.69 0.18 -31.84
C ALA A 126 -13.62 -0.53 -33.20
N PRO A 127 -13.64 -1.87 -33.25
CA PRO A 127 -13.79 -2.60 -34.50
C PRO A 127 -15.23 -2.55 -35.03
N LYS A 128 -15.36 -2.76 -36.34
CA LYS A 128 -16.65 -2.82 -37.06
C LYS A 128 -17.66 -3.78 -36.42
N LEU A 129 -17.19 -4.84 -35.76
CA LEU A 129 -18.03 -5.79 -35.03
C LEU A 129 -18.97 -5.09 -34.04
N ASP A 130 -18.51 -3.99 -33.43
CA ASP A 130 -19.25 -3.26 -32.39
C ASP A 130 -20.10 -2.11 -32.94
N ARG A 131 -20.11 -1.89 -34.27
CA ARG A 131 -20.77 -0.73 -34.89
C ARG A 131 -22.25 -0.61 -34.51
N GLU A 132 -22.99 -1.72 -34.58
CA GLU A 132 -24.43 -1.69 -34.27
C GLU A 132 -24.71 -1.61 -32.76
N ALA A 133 -23.85 -2.16 -31.92
CA ALA A 133 -23.93 -1.99 -30.46
C ALA A 133 -23.65 -0.53 -30.06
N MET A 134 -22.69 0.12 -30.71
CA MET A 134 -22.44 1.55 -30.53
C MET A 134 -23.55 2.44 -31.08
N ARG A 135 -24.22 2.02 -32.17
CA ARG A 135 -25.38 2.74 -32.71
C ARG A 135 -26.60 2.64 -31.79
N ASN A 136 -26.71 1.54 -31.04
CA ASN A 136 -27.84 1.22 -30.16
C ASN A 136 -27.32 0.89 -28.75
N LEU A 137 -26.72 1.88 -28.08
CA LEU A 137 -26.21 1.69 -26.72
C LEU A 137 -27.35 1.37 -25.75
N ASP A 138 -27.24 0.27 -25.01
CA ASP A 138 -28.28 -0.18 -24.08
C ASP A 138 -28.38 0.72 -22.83
N ASP A 139 -27.24 1.16 -22.30
CA ASP A 139 -27.15 1.90 -21.03
C ASP A 139 -26.96 3.43 -21.18
N PHE A 140 -26.89 3.91 -22.42
CA PHE A 140 -26.56 5.30 -22.73
C PHE A 140 -27.53 5.88 -23.76
N ALA A 141 -27.94 7.12 -23.55
CA ALA A 141 -28.87 7.78 -24.46
C ALA A 141 -28.22 8.18 -25.80
N SER A 142 -26.88 8.29 -25.82
CA SER A 142 -26.09 8.82 -26.94
C SER A 142 -24.61 8.43 -26.77
N MET A 143 -23.82 8.61 -27.83
CA MET A 143 -22.36 8.54 -27.77
C MET A 143 -21.77 9.63 -26.86
N ASP A 144 -22.42 10.79 -26.76
CA ASP A 144 -22.03 11.84 -25.80
C ASP A 144 -22.23 11.36 -24.34
N ASP A 145 -23.34 10.70 -24.01
CA ASP A 145 -23.59 10.14 -22.67
C ASP A 145 -22.56 9.05 -22.30
N LEU A 146 -22.08 8.27 -23.29
CA LEU A 146 -20.96 7.34 -23.09
C LEU A 146 -19.65 8.08 -22.77
N ILE A 147 -19.36 9.18 -23.48
CA ILE A 147 -18.15 9.99 -23.24
C ILE A 147 -18.22 10.64 -21.86
N ASP A 148 -19.35 11.23 -21.49
CA ASP A 148 -19.60 11.87 -20.19
C ASP A 148 -19.43 10.88 -19.03
N TYR A 149 -19.91 9.65 -19.22
CA TYR A 149 -19.71 8.57 -18.26
C TYR A 149 -18.23 8.25 -18.01
N TYR A 150 -17.42 8.18 -19.07
CA TYR A 150 -15.97 7.99 -18.91
C TYR A 150 -15.27 9.21 -18.32
N GLU A 151 -15.66 10.43 -18.70
CA GLU A 151 -15.19 11.64 -18.03
C GLU A 151 -15.47 11.57 -16.52
N ASP A 152 -16.65 11.10 -16.10
CA ASP A 152 -16.99 10.95 -14.68
C ASP A 152 -16.09 9.94 -13.97
N ILE A 153 -15.81 8.78 -14.58
CA ILE A 153 -14.88 7.78 -14.02
C ILE A 153 -13.51 8.42 -13.75
N PHE A 154 -12.91 9.04 -14.77
CA PHE A 154 -11.59 9.64 -14.62
C PHE A 154 -11.61 10.79 -13.61
N ARG A 155 -12.65 11.62 -13.61
CA ARG A 155 -12.83 12.70 -12.64
C ARG A 155 -12.89 12.15 -11.21
N VAL A 156 -13.69 11.12 -10.94
CA VAL A 156 -13.82 10.50 -9.61
C VAL A 156 -12.51 9.87 -9.17
N TYR A 157 -11.86 9.08 -10.03
CA TYR A 157 -10.60 8.42 -9.65
C TYR A 157 -9.48 9.44 -9.40
N ASN A 158 -9.39 10.49 -10.22
CA ASN A 158 -8.47 11.60 -9.99
C ASN A 158 -8.73 12.32 -8.65
N GLN A 159 -10.01 12.53 -8.32
CA GLN A 159 -10.40 13.14 -7.05
C GLN A 159 -10.04 12.25 -5.86
N MET A 160 -10.26 10.93 -5.95
CA MET A 160 -9.91 9.97 -4.90
C MET A 160 -8.43 10.05 -4.52
N ILE A 161 -7.53 10.15 -5.50
CA ILE A 161 -6.08 10.27 -5.23
C ILE A 161 -5.63 11.73 -5.00
N GLY A 162 -6.55 12.67 -4.92
CA GLY A 162 -6.29 14.06 -4.56
C GLY A 162 -5.55 14.88 -5.62
N LEU A 163 -5.73 14.60 -6.92
CA LEU A 163 -5.22 15.47 -7.99
C LEU A 163 -6.07 16.75 -8.10
N LYS A 164 -5.42 17.87 -8.43
CA LYS A 164 -6.04 19.19 -8.46
C LYS A 164 -5.76 19.94 -9.76
N ASN A 165 -6.78 20.62 -10.26
CA ASN A 165 -6.63 21.57 -11.36
C ASN A 165 -5.84 22.79 -10.89
N GLY A 166 -4.91 23.27 -11.72
CA GLY A 166 -4.10 24.45 -11.43
C GLY A 166 -2.91 24.23 -10.47
N ASP A 167 -2.80 23.06 -9.84
CA ASP A 167 -1.62 22.70 -9.05
C ASP A 167 -0.40 22.53 -9.99
N THR A 168 0.75 23.08 -9.61
CA THR A 168 2.00 23.02 -10.39
C THR A 168 3.03 22.07 -9.80
N GLY A 169 2.74 21.45 -8.66
CA GLY A 169 3.60 20.53 -7.93
C GLY A 169 3.21 19.07 -8.15
N THR A 170 3.37 18.27 -7.10
CA THR A 170 3.20 16.81 -7.14
C THR A 170 1.75 16.36 -7.33
N ASP A 171 0.77 17.25 -7.13
CA ASP A 171 -0.65 16.94 -7.15
C ASP A 171 -1.37 17.52 -8.38
N LYS A 172 -0.60 17.97 -9.37
CA LYS A 172 -1.10 18.47 -10.66
C LYS A 172 -1.96 17.43 -11.38
N MET A 173 -3.12 17.87 -11.88
CA MET A 173 -3.95 17.09 -12.78
C MET A 173 -3.16 16.67 -14.03
N THR A 174 -3.06 15.35 -14.28
CA THR A 174 -2.32 14.83 -15.43
C THR A 174 -3.17 14.92 -16.70
N GLN A 175 -2.54 15.28 -17.82
CA GLN A 175 -3.18 15.35 -19.14
C GLN A 175 -3.06 14.02 -19.91
N ASN A 176 -2.66 12.94 -19.23
CA ASN A 176 -2.52 11.63 -19.86
C ASN A 176 -3.89 11.09 -20.25
N ARG A 177 -3.99 10.64 -21.51
CA ARG A 177 -5.17 10.01 -22.09
C ARG A 177 -5.05 8.49 -22.04
N TYR A 178 -6.11 7.78 -21.65
CA TYR A 178 -6.19 6.32 -21.78
C TYR A 178 -6.45 5.90 -23.23
N PHE A 179 -5.93 4.75 -23.66
CA PHE A 179 -6.27 4.15 -24.95
C PHE A 179 -6.98 2.83 -24.70
N LEU A 180 -8.29 2.82 -24.95
CA LEU A 180 -9.18 1.67 -24.74
C LEU A 180 -9.37 0.95 -26.07
N LYS A 181 -9.23 -0.38 -26.09
CA LYS A 181 -9.40 -1.17 -27.32
C LYS A 181 -9.89 -2.59 -27.09
N ALA A 182 -10.17 -3.28 -28.19
CA ALA A 182 -10.28 -4.73 -28.27
C ALA A 182 -8.91 -5.37 -28.54
N ASP A 183 -8.71 -6.59 -28.03
CA ASP A 183 -7.53 -7.40 -28.26
C ASP A 183 -7.88 -8.90 -28.18
N LYS A 184 -8.25 -9.48 -29.32
CA LYS A 184 -8.65 -10.89 -29.44
C LYS A 184 -7.64 -11.89 -28.87
N SER A 185 -6.34 -11.58 -28.94
CA SER A 185 -5.28 -12.44 -28.39
C SER A 185 -4.72 -11.86 -27.09
N GLY A 186 -5.57 -11.13 -26.36
CA GLY A 186 -5.29 -10.53 -25.07
C GLY A 186 -4.97 -11.54 -23.96
N ILE A 187 -4.44 -11.03 -22.84
CA ILE A 187 -4.21 -11.84 -21.64
C ILE A 187 -5.37 -11.66 -20.66
N GLY A 188 -5.75 -12.71 -19.93
CA GLY A 188 -6.89 -12.64 -19.00
C GLY A 188 -8.22 -12.31 -19.70
N GLY A 189 -9.21 -11.82 -18.96
CA GLY A 189 -10.48 -11.35 -19.55
C GLY A 189 -10.40 -9.91 -20.08
N ALA A 190 -9.61 -9.07 -19.43
CA ALA A 190 -9.19 -7.75 -19.86
C ALA A 190 -7.85 -7.45 -19.18
N TYR A 191 -7.18 -6.36 -19.57
CA TYR A 191 -5.95 -5.95 -18.90
C TYR A 191 -5.64 -4.46 -19.08
N TYR A 192 -4.99 -3.89 -18.07
CA TYR A 192 -4.26 -2.63 -18.13
C TYR A 192 -2.79 -2.87 -18.47
N GLY A 193 -2.36 -2.40 -19.63
CA GLY A 193 -0.98 -2.51 -20.12
C GLY A 193 -0.21 -1.20 -20.10
N SER A 194 1.06 -1.27 -20.48
CA SER A 194 1.93 -0.09 -20.64
C SER A 194 1.45 0.86 -21.71
N ASP A 195 0.83 0.35 -22.77
CA ASP A 195 0.57 1.12 -23.98
C ASP A 195 -0.94 1.33 -24.24
N TRP A 196 -1.79 0.53 -23.60
CA TRP A 196 -3.25 0.61 -23.69
C TRP A 196 -3.93 -0.20 -22.59
N THR A 197 -5.23 -0.02 -22.45
CA THR A 197 -6.13 -0.89 -21.71
C THR A 197 -7.01 -1.63 -22.70
N ALA A 198 -7.12 -2.95 -22.60
CA ALA A 198 -7.84 -3.73 -23.61
C ALA A 198 -8.74 -4.81 -23.01
N ASN A 199 -9.83 -5.06 -23.75
CA ASN A 199 -10.69 -6.23 -23.59
C ASN A 199 -10.04 -7.40 -24.32
N SER A 200 -9.88 -8.56 -23.69
CA SER A 200 -9.19 -9.72 -24.29
C SER A 200 -10.10 -10.52 -25.22
N GLU A 201 -10.87 -9.80 -26.03
CA GLU A 201 -11.87 -10.27 -26.97
C GLU A 201 -11.79 -9.42 -28.25
N PRO A 202 -12.31 -9.87 -29.40
CA PRO A 202 -12.28 -9.09 -30.65
C PRO A 202 -13.22 -7.87 -30.65
N SER A 203 -13.87 -7.58 -29.52
CA SER A 203 -14.94 -6.58 -29.35
C SER A 203 -14.61 -5.61 -28.22
N VAL A 204 -15.11 -4.37 -28.33
CA VAL A 204 -15.05 -3.35 -27.27
C VAL A 204 -16.20 -3.43 -26.26
N SER A 205 -17.00 -4.50 -26.26
CA SER A 205 -18.25 -4.62 -25.50
C SER A 205 -18.17 -4.21 -24.02
N ILE A 206 -17.11 -4.59 -23.29
CA ILE A 206 -16.98 -4.18 -21.88
C ILE A 206 -16.96 -2.66 -21.71
N TRP A 207 -16.49 -1.94 -22.73
CA TRP A 207 -16.41 -0.48 -22.74
C TRP A 207 -17.74 0.20 -23.09
N LEU A 208 -18.77 -0.56 -23.47
CA LEU A 208 -20.10 -0.06 -23.84
C LEU A 208 -21.16 -0.28 -22.74
N ASP A 209 -20.80 -1.02 -21.67
CA ASP A 209 -21.68 -1.34 -20.55
C ASP A 209 -21.45 -0.36 -19.38
N LYS A 210 -22.52 0.23 -18.85
CA LYS A 210 -22.44 1.17 -17.73
C LYS A 210 -22.18 0.42 -16.43
N GLY A 211 -21.19 0.90 -15.67
CA GLY A 211 -20.79 0.31 -14.39
C GLY A 211 -20.15 -1.08 -14.47
N ARG A 212 -19.77 -1.55 -15.67
CA ARG A 212 -19.13 -2.86 -15.87
C ARG A 212 -17.87 -3.01 -15.03
N TRP A 213 -17.83 -4.06 -14.20
CA TRP A 213 -16.72 -4.31 -13.29
C TRP A 213 -15.37 -4.36 -14.01
N SER A 214 -15.25 -5.13 -15.10
CA SER A 214 -14.01 -5.26 -15.87
C SER A 214 -13.47 -3.89 -16.30
N SER A 215 -14.32 -3.00 -16.80
CA SER A 215 -13.89 -1.69 -17.28
C SER A 215 -13.39 -0.80 -16.15
N LEU A 216 -14.12 -0.75 -15.04
CA LEU A 216 -13.74 0.02 -13.85
C LEU A 216 -12.47 -0.52 -13.19
N HIS A 217 -12.33 -1.84 -13.16
CA HIS A 217 -11.19 -2.58 -12.63
C HIS A 217 -9.91 -2.30 -13.41
N GLU A 218 -9.97 -2.44 -14.74
CA GLU A 218 -8.80 -2.21 -15.59
C GLU A 218 -8.37 -0.73 -15.60
N ILE A 219 -9.32 0.20 -15.60
CA ILE A 219 -8.97 1.63 -15.43
C ILE A 219 -8.30 1.85 -14.07
N GLY A 220 -8.79 1.19 -13.03
CA GLY A 220 -8.28 1.26 -11.65
C GLY A 220 -6.82 0.83 -11.51
N HIS A 221 -6.34 -0.12 -12.31
CA HIS A 221 -4.92 -0.52 -12.29
C HIS A 221 -3.97 0.64 -12.59
N GLY A 222 -4.35 1.58 -13.47
CA GLY A 222 -3.52 2.76 -13.73
C GLY A 222 -3.37 3.71 -12.53
N TYR A 223 -4.29 3.63 -11.55
CA TYR A 223 -4.27 4.45 -10.33
C TYR A 223 -3.49 3.81 -9.18
N GLN A 224 -3.07 2.55 -9.31
CA GLN A 224 -2.16 1.94 -8.34
C GLN A 224 -0.84 2.70 -8.27
N SER A 225 -0.34 2.87 -7.06
CA SER A 225 0.85 3.65 -6.70
C SER A 225 2.00 2.74 -6.31
N ASN A 226 3.23 3.27 -6.20
CA ASN A 226 4.40 2.42 -5.93
C ASN A 226 4.43 1.82 -4.51
N PHE A 227 3.54 2.27 -3.60
CA PHE A 227 3.32 1.66 -2.30
C PHE A 227 2.47 0.38 -2.41
N ASP A 228 1.83 0.13 -3.56
CA ASP A 228 1.11 -1.11 -3.78
C ASP A 228 2.06 -2.30 -3.71
N GLY A 229 1.64 -3.35 -3.03
CA GLY A 229 2.48 -4.51 -2.72
C GLY A 229 3.55 -4.26 -1.65
N LYS A 230 3.55 -3.12 -0.93
CA LYS A 230 4.51 -2.83 0.16
C LYS A 230 3.87 -3.08 1.53
N GLY A 231 4.40 -4.05 2.27
CA GLY A 231 3.89 -4.51 3.57
C GLY A 231 2.61 -5.36 3.49
N MET A 232 1.89 -5.33 2.37
CA MET A 232 0.69 -6.14 2.13
C MET A 232 0.47 -6.33 0.62
N TYR A 233 -0.06 -7.48 0.20
CA TYR A 233 -0.43 -7.72 -1.21
C TYR A 233 -1.63 -6.85 -1.62
N THR A 234 -1.52 -6.13 -2.75
CA THR A 234 -2.63 -5.29 -3.27
C THR A 234 -2.86 -5.35 -4.77
N GLY A 235 -2.15 -6.22 -5.51
CA GLY A 235 -2.14 -6.25 -6.98
C GLY A 235 -3.54 -6.27 -7.59
N GLU A 236 -4.43 -7.10 -7.04
CA GLU A 236 -5.85 -7.23 -7.44
C GLU A 236 -6.81 -6.80 -6.32
N VAL A 237 -6.43 -5.77 -5.55
CA VAL A 237 -7.21 -5.31 -4.39
C VAL A 237 -7.39 -3.80 -4.39
N THR A 238 -6.32 -3.01 -4.53
CA THR A 238 -6.43 -1.54 -4.45
C THR A 238 -7.04 -0.92 -5.70
N ASN A 239 -6.79 -1.48 -6.88
CA ASN A 239 -7.53 -1.14 -8.11
C ASN A 239 -9.03 -1.37 -7.93
N ASN A 240 -9.42 -2.47 -7.26
CA ASN A 240 -10.81 -2.78 -6.97
C ASN A 240 -11.49 -1.80 -6.02
N LEU A 241 -10.73 -1.12 -5.13
CA LEU A 241 -11.28 -0.09 -4.26
C LEU A 241 -11.85 1.10 -5.06
N PHE A 242 -11.22 1.46 -6.17
CA PHE A 242 -11.73 2.48 -7.09
C PHE A 242 -13.03 2.02 -7.78
N ALA A 243 -13.03 0.79 -8.31
CA ALA A 243 -14.20 0.21 -8.98
C ALA A 243 -15.39 0.08 -8.03
N THR A 244 -15.17 -0.43 -6.81
CA THR A 244 -16.18 -0.51 -5.76
C THR A 244 -16.72 0.87 -5.42
N HIS A 245 -15.85 1.84 -5.14
CA HIS A 245 -16.32 3.21 -4.81
C HIS A 245 -17.22 3.78 -5.90
N TYR A 246 -16.83 3.61 -7.18
CA TYR A 246 -17.61 4.13 -8.29
C TYR A 246 -18.94 3.40 -8.49
N GLN A 247 -18.98 2.06 -8.38
CA GLN A 247 -20.24 1.31 -8.48
C GLN A 247 -21.24 1.70 -7.39
N TYR A 248 -20.80 1.87 -6.15
CA TYR A 248 -21.68 2.32 -5.07
C TYR A 248 -22.13 3.76 -5.25
N LYS A 249 -21.28 4.64 -5.79
CA LYS A 249 -21.67 6.01 -6.15
C LYS A 249 -22.74 6.01 -7.26
N LEU A 250 -22.58 5.14 -8.26
CA LEU A 250 -23.42 5.08 -9.44
C LEU A 250 -24.79 4.44 -9.17
N PHE A 251 -24.80 3.27 -8.54
CA PHE A 251 -26.00 2.45 -8.38
C PHE A 251 -26.64 2.57 -7.00
N GLY A 252 -25.97 3.20 -6.05
CA GLY A 252 -26.36 3.16 -4.65
C GLY A 252 -26.17 1.79 -4.02
N LYS A 253 -26.41 1.72 -2.71
CA LYS A 253 -26.09 0.54 -1.89
C LYS A 253 -26.84 -0.73 -2.30
N GLU A 254 -28.15 -0.65 -2.46
CA GLU A 254 -28.98 -1.85 -2.66
C GLU A 254 -28.60 -2.59 -3.95
N GLU A 255 -28.41 -1.84 -5.02
CA GLU A 255 -28.05 -2.42 -6.31
C GLU A 255 -26.58 -2.82 -6.35
N ALA A 256 -25.67 -1.99 -5.84
CA ALA A 256 -24.25 -2.34 -5.78
C ALA A 256 -23.97 -3.59 -4.90
N ASP A 257 -24.72 -3.84 -3.82
CA ASP A 257 -24.61 -5.08 -3.04
C ASP A 257 -25.02 -6.32 -3.88
N LYS A 258 -25.92 -6.17 -4.86
CA LYS A 258 -26.39 -7.24 -5.75
C LYS A 258 -25.42 -7.51 -6.90
N ILE A 259 -24.96 -6.46 -7.60
CA ILE A 259 -24.19 -6.62 -8.84
C ILE A 259 -22.68 -6.40 -8.67
N GLY A 260 -22.28 -5.68 -7.62
CA GLY A 260 -20.90 -5.31 -7.39
C GLY A 260 -20.06 -6.48 -6.87
N TRP A 261 -18.79 -6.54 -7.26
CA TRP A 261 -17.91 -7.68 -6.96
C TRP A 261 -17.68 -7.91 -5.46
N LEU A 262 -17.83 -6.86 -4.64
CA LEU A 262 -17.66 -6.90 -3.19
C LEU A 262 -18.55 -7.98 -2.53
N PHE A 263 -19.80 -8.12 -2.99
CA PHE A 263 -20.74 -9.09 -2.45
C PHE A 263 -21.42 -9.96 -3.51
N ASN A 264 -21.62 -9.45 -4.73
CA ASN A 264 -22.22 -10.17 -5.86
C ASN A 264 -23.53 -10.89 -5.48
N GLY A 265 -24.40 -10.21 -4.73
CA GLY A 265 -25.68 -10.75 -4.25
C GLY A 265 -25.57 -11.78 -3.11
N LYS A 266 -24.35 -12.04 -2.62
CA LYS A 266 -24.03 -13.08 -1.62
C LYS A 266 -23.47 -12.50 -0.33
N LYS A 267 -23.91 -11.30 0.06
CA LYS A 267 -23.38 -10.57 1.22
C LYS A 267 -23.32 -11.42 2.50
N GLU A 268 -24.40 -12.09 2.84
CA GLU A 268 -24.46 -12.93 4.05
C GLU A 268 -23.44 -14.09 4.02
N GLU A 269 -23.26 -14.74 2.87
CA GLU A 269 -22.29 -15.83 2.69
C GLU A 269 -20.85 -15.30 2.84
N VAL A 270 -20.54 -14.20 2.15
CA VAL A 270 -19.23 -13.52 2.20
C VAL A 270 -18.88 -13.12 3.62
N GLU A 271 -19.82 -12.48 4.34
CA GLU A 271 -19.59 -12.03 5.71
C GLU A 271 -19.45 -13.18 6.70
N LYS A 272 -20.23 -14.24 6.53
CA LYS A 272 -20.14 -15.44 7.38
C LYS A 272 -18.78 -16.13 7.19
N ALA A 273 -18.31 -16.25 5.95
CA ALA A 273 -17.00 -16.82 5.64
C ALA A 273 -15.86 -15.95 6.19
N LEU A 274 -15.95 -14.62 6.07
CA LEU A 274 -14.97 -13.72 6.64
C LEU A 274 -14.98 -13.76 8.18
N TYR A 275 -16.14 -13.84 8.81
CA TYR A 275 -16.28 -14.03 10.27
C TYR A 275 -15.65 -15.34 10.72
N GLN A 276 -15.90 -16.43 10.00
CA GLN A 276 -15.28 -17.72 10.27
C GLN A 276 -13.74 -17.62 10.21
N GLY A 277 -13.20 -17.04 9.14
CA GLY A 277 -11.75 -16.92 8.97
C GLY A 277 -11.07 -15.99 9.99
N MET A 278 -11.58 -14.78 10.16
CA MET A 278 -10.94 -13.76 11.01
C MET A 278 -11.20 -14.00 12.49
N ILE A 279 -12.45 -14.27 12.87
CA ILE A 279 -12.86 -14.29 14.28
C ILE A 279 -12.72 -15.69 14.90
N LYS A 280 -13.12 -16.74 14.17
CA LYS A 280 -13.10 -18.11 14.70
C LYS A 280 -11.76 -18.82 14.46
N GLU A 281 -11.13 -18.58 13.33
CA GLU A 281 -9.84 -19.21 12.96
C GLU A 281 -8.62 -18.34 13.22
N GLY A 282 -8.80 -17.04 13.52
CA GLY A 282 -7.70 -16.12 13.81
C GLY A 282 -6.79 -15.86 12.61
N LYS A 283 -7.32 -15.94 11.38
CA LYS A 283 -6.57 -15.57 10.17
C LYS A 283 -6.31 -14.06 10.13
N GLY A 284 -5.19 -13.69 9.52
CA GLY A 284 -4.80 -12.32 9.21
C GLY A 284 -4.80 -12.06 7.71
N TYR A 285 -4.30 -10.91 7.28
CA TYR A 285 -4.33 -10.46 5.88
C TYR A 285 -3.66 -11.43 4.89
N THR A 286 -2.53 -12.00 5.30
CA THR A 286 -1.78 -12.95 4.47
C THR A 286 -2.46 -14.31 4.45
N THR A 287 -2.91 -14.82 5.61
CA THR A 287 -3.44 -16.18 5.76
C THR A 287 -4.91 -16.34 5.36
N ILE A 288 -5.70 -15.26 5.29
CA ILE A 288 -7.07 -15.30 4.75
C ILE A 288 -7.11 -15.56 3.24
N ASN A 289 -6.05 -15.12 2.54
CA ASN A 289 -5.79 -15.34 1.11
C ASN A 289 -7.00 -15.27 0.15
N ASP A 290 -7.81 -14.23 0.27
CA ASP A 290 -8.93 -13.95 -0.65
C ASP A 290 -9.01 -12.44 -0.91
N ASN A 291 -8.99 -12.05 -2.20
CA ASN A 291 -8.97 -10.65 -2.59
C ASN A 291 -10.27 -9.91 -2.23
N ARG A 292 -11.41 -10.59 -2.13
CA ARG A 292 -12.68 -9.99 -1.70
C ARG A 292 -12.61 -9.57 -0.25
N TYR A 293 -12.09 -10.42 0.61
CA TYR A 293 -11.95 -10.11 2.03
C TYR A 293 -10.93 -8.99 2.28
N ARG A 294 -9.83 -9.00 1.53
CA ARG A 294 -8.85 -7.90 1.53
C ARG A 294 -9.47 -6.59 1.07
N LEU A 295 -10.32 -6.63 0.04
CA LEU A 295 -11.04 -5.46 -0.45
C LEU A 295 -12.06 -4.93 0.57
N ILE A 296 -12.76 -5.82 1.30
CA ILE A 296 -13.64 -5.41 2.40
C ILE A 296 -12.83 -4.60 3.43
N LEU A 297 -11.67 -5.09 3.89
CA LEU A 297 -10.81 -4.31 4.80
C LEU A 297 -10.51 -2.91 4.26
N LEU A 298 -9.99 -2.81 3.03
CA LEU A 298 -9.60 -1.52 2.45
C LEU A 298 -10.80 -0.57 2.29
N THR A 299 -11.97 -1.12 1.96
CA THR A 299 -13.22 -0.37 1.83
C THR A 299 -13.67 0.20 3.18
N MET A 300 -13.68 -0.61 4.24
CA MET A 300 -14.10 -0.18 5.58
C MET A 300 -13.10 0.82 6.17
N LEU A 301 -11.79 0.62 5.98
CA LEU A 301 -10.76 1.57 6.39
C LEU A 301 -10.96 2.93 5.71
N LYS A 302 -11.08 2.96 4.37
CA LYS A 302 -11.29 4.21 3.63
C LYS A 302 -12.58 4.89 4.02
N GLN A 303 -13.68 4.14 4.17
CA GLN A 303 -14.97 4.72 4.52
C GLN A 303 -14.95 5.38 5.90
N LYS A 304 -14.36 4.72 6.91
CA LYS A 304 -14.24 5.29 8.26
C LYS A 304 -13.27 6.47 8.31
N ALA A 305 -12.19 6.43 7.52
CA ALA A 305 -11.21 7.52 7.45
C ALA A 305 -11.72 8.73 6.67
N GLY A 306 -12.61 8.51 5.68
CA GLY A 306 -13.12 9.52 4.77
C GLY A 306 -12.26 9.71 3.52
N ASP A 307 -12.86 10.28 2.47
CA ASP A 307 -12.22 10.49 1.17
C ASP A 307 -11.01 11.42 1.26
N GLU A 308 -11.04 12.42 2.14
CA GLU A 308 -9.91 13.33 2.35
C GLU A 308 -8.67 12.58 2.85
N ALA A 309 -8.82 11.60 3.74
CA ALA A 309 -7.70 10.84 4.27
C ALA A 309 -7.02 10.00 3.18
N PHE A 310 -7.82 9.37 2.31
CA PHE A 310 -7.31 8.63 1.16
C PHE A 310 -6.57 9.52 0.17
N ALA A 311 -7.12 10.70 -0.11
CA ALA A 311 -6.48 11.71 -0.96
C ALA A 311 -5.16 12.22 -0.35
N ARG A 312 -5.14 12.54 0.95
CA ARG A 312 -3.95 13.00 1.67
C ARG A 312 -2.85 11.93 1.71
N MET A 313 -3.21 10.65 1.84
CA MET A 313 -2.25 9.55 1.74
C MET A 313 -1.52 9.56 0.41
N HIS A 314 -2.25 9.69 -0.71
CA HIS A 314 -1.67 9.76 -2.05
C HIS A 314 -0.83 11.02 -2.25
N GLN A 315 -1.31 12.18 -1.82
CA GLN A 315 -0.58 13.46 -1.90
C GLN A 315 0.72 13.41 -1.10
N GLY A 316 0.63 12.94 0.14
CA GLY A 316 1.78 12.78 1.02
C GLY A 316 2.81 11.80 0.45
N TYR A 317 2.37 10.67 -0.09
CA TYR A 317 3.26 9.73 -0.77
C TYR A 317 3.94 10.33 -2.00
N ARG A 318 3.23 11.10 -2.84
CA ARG A 318 3.84 11.78 -3.98
C ARG A 318 4.93 12.77 -3.56
N LYS A 319 4.77 13.47 -2.44
CA LYS A 319 5.80 14.35 -1.86
C LYS A 319 7.03 13.56 -1.38
N LEU A 320 6.81 12.41 -0.73
CA LEU A 320 7.88 11.50 -0.33
C LEU A 320 8.66 10.97 -1.55
N ALA A 321 7.94 10.69 -2.65
CA ALA A 321 8.53 10.22 -3.92
C ALA A 321 9.43 11.24 -4.64
N GLN A 322 9.40 12.52 -4.24
CA GLN A 322 10.29 13.55 -4.80
C GLN A 322 11.62 13.70 -4.03
N GLN A 323 11.80 12.99 -2.91
CA GLN A 323 13.01 13.13 -2.11
C GLN A 323 14.20 12.42 -2.77
N PRO A 324 15.43 12.97 -2.73
CA PRO A 324 16.60 12.39 -3.40
C PRO A 324 16.96 10.94 -3.01
N SER A 325 16.57 10.51 -1.81
CA SER A 325 16.81 9.17 -1.26
C SER A 325 15.56 8.28 -1.25
N TYR A 326 14.55 8.61 -2.07
CA TYR A 326 13.30 7.86 -2.12
C TYR A 326 13.52 6.41 -2.57
N PHE A 327 13.00 5.49 -1.77
CA PHE A 327 12.85 4.08 -2.11
C PHE A 327 11.46 3.64 -1.67
N ALA A 328 10.66 3.12 -2.60
CA ALA A 328 9.28 2.73 -2.32
C ALA A 328 9.17 1.68 -1.19
N GLY A 329 10.17 0.81 -1.04
CA GLY A 329 10.21 -0.20 0.02
C GLY A 329 10.37 0.37 1.43
N LYS A 330 10.64 1.67 1.61
CA LYS A 330 10.63 2.31 2.95
C LYS A 330 9.24 2.74 3.42
N TYR A 331 8.23 2.65 2.56
CA TYR A 331 6.90 3.21 2.81
C TYR A 331 5.85 2.12 2.63
N MET A 332 5.63 1.34 3.69
CA MET A 332 4.65 0.25 3.70
C MET A 332 3.23 0.83 3.69
N LEU A 333 2.32 0.21 2.94
CA LEU A 333 0.94 0.68 2.84
C LEU A 333 0.19 0.66 4.19
N PRO A 334 0.32 -0.36 5.06
CA PRO A 334 -0.28 -0.32 6.40
C PRO A 334 0.12 0.91 7.21
N ASP A 335 1.39 1.33 7.15
CA ASP A 335 1.90 2.53 7.84
C ASP A 335 1.32 3.81 7.26
N LEU A 336 1.26 3.91 5.94
CA LEU A 336 0.67 5.06 5.25
C LEU A 336 -0.82 5.18 5.60
N MET A 337 -1.56 4.07 5.61
CA MET A 337 -2.96 4.05 6.04
C MET A 337 -3.08 4.47 7.50
N ASN A 338 -2.32 3.84 8.42
CA ASN A 338 -2.41 4.15 9.84
C ASN A 338 -2.10 5.63 10.10
N LYS A 339 -1.07 6.18 9.46
CA LYS A 339 -0.70 7.59 9.58
C LYS A 339 -1.77 8.51 9.02
N TYR A 340 -2.01 8.46 7.71
CA TYR A 340 -2.84 9.47 7.06
C TYR A 340 -4.32 9.33 7.43
N TYR A 341 -4.80 8.12 7.69
CA TYR A 341 -6.18 7.94 8.14
C TYR A 341 -6.35 8.45 9.56
N SER A 342 -5.43 8.15 10.46
CA SER A 342 -5.53 8.61 11.84
C SER A 342 -5.34 10.12 11.97
N GLU A 343 -4.31 10.68 11.34
CA GLU A 343 -4.02 12.12 11.41
C GLU A 343 -5.09 13.00 10.74
N THR A 344 -5.80 12.48 9.75
CA THR A 344 -6.86 13.24 9.06
C THR A 344 -8.21 13.11 9.77
N SER A 345 -8.56 11.92 10.26
CA SER A 345 -9.90 11.66 10.83
C SER A 345 -9.98 11.83 12.35
N GLY A 346 -8.84 11.76 13.06
CA GLY A 346 -8.81 11.73 14.52
C GLY A 346 -9.23 10.39 15.15
N TYR A 347 -9.36 9.33 14.33
CA TYR A 347 -9.54 7.96 14.78
C TYR A 347 -8.21 7.21 14.86
N ASP A 348 -8.11 6.21 15.73
CA ASP A 348 -6.96 5.32 15.80
C ASP A 348 -7.27 4.00 15.10
N PHE A 349 -6.63 3.79 13.94
CA PHE A 349 -6.79 2.59 13.12
C PHE A 349 -5.87 1.43 13.51
N THR A 350 -4.94 1.67 14.43
CA THR A 350 -4.00 0.65 14.93
C THR A 350 -4.71 -0.65 15.35
N PRO A 351 -5.79 -0.62 16.18
CA PRO A 351 -6.41 -1.85 16.66
C PRO A 351 -6.92 -2.74 15.52
N THR A 352 -7.50 -2.11 14.49
CA THR A 352 -8.01 -2.82 13.31
C THR A 352 -6.89 -3.42 12.49
N LEU A 353 -5.83 -2.66 12.21
CA LEU A 353 -4.71 -3.13 11.38
C LEU A 353 -3.93 -4.26 12.08
N GLU A 354 -3.73 -4.18 13.40
CA GLU A 354 -3.12 -5.25 14.21
C GLU A 354 -3.97 -6.53 14.23
N LYS A 355 -5.30 -6.41 14.28
CA LYS A 355 -6.23 -7.57 14.19
C LYS A 355 -6.11 -8.31 12.85
N TRP A 356 -5.74 -7.60 11.80
CA TRP A 356 -5.41 -8.17 10.49
C TRP A 356 -3.96 -8.67 10.41
N GLN A 357 -3.21 -8.66 11.51
CA GLN A 357 -1.81 -9.12 11.60
C GLN A 357 -0.92 -8.40 10.59
N LEU A 358 -1.16 -7.10 10.39
CA LEU A 358 -0.31 -6.23 9.59
C LEU A 358 0.72 -5.58 10.50
N ASP A 359 1.97 -5.55 10.05
CA ASP A 359 3.04 -4.85 10.75
C ASP A 359 2.88 -3.34 10.59
N LEU A 360 3.12 -2.61 11.68
CA LEU A 360 2.94 -1.16 11.76
C LEU A 360 4.17 -0.48 12.35
N ASP A 361 4.45 0.74 11.90
CA ASP A 361 5.42 1.65 12.48
C ASP A 361 5.07 1.93 13.96
N PRO A 362 5.89 1.46 14.92
CA PRO A 362 5.62 1.64 16.35
C PRO A 362 5.42 3.10 16.73
N LEU A 363 6.13 4.03 16.07
CA LEU A 363 6.01 5.46 16.32
C LEU A 363 4.60 5.96 16.02
N GLN A 364 4.06 5.61 14.86
CA GLN A 364 2.72 6.05 14.48
C GLN A 364 1.64 5.47 15.41
N THR A 365 1.77 4.21 15.81
CA THR A 365 0.82 3.61 16.77
C THR A 365 0.82 4.35 18.10
N GLU A 366 2.00 4.78 18.57
CA GLU A 366 2.13 5.52 19.82
C GLU A 366 1.61 6.94 19.70
N LEU A 367 1.86 7.61 18.57
CA LEU A 367 1.31 8.93 18.28
C LEU A 367 -0.22 8.94 18.31
N ASN A 368 -0.86 7.91 17.76
CA ASN A 368 -2.33 7.81 17.80
C ASN A 368 -2.84 7.77 19.25
N ARG A 369 -2.22 6.96 20.12
CA ARG A 369 -2.56 6.87 21.55
C ARG A 369 -2.23 8.15 22.32
N ALA A 370 -1.08 8.75 22.05
CA ALA A 370 -0.63 9.99 22.70
C ALA A 370 -1.59 11.14 22.38
N ARG A 371 -2.03 11.25 21.13
CA ARG A 371 -3.06 12.22 20.68
C ARG A 371 -4.47 11.89 21.17
N SER A 372 -4.63 10.74 21.84
CA SER A 372 -5.89 10.26 22.38
C SER A 372 -6.99 10.17 21.32
N TYR A 373 -6.61 9.75 20.10
CA TYR A 373 -7.55 9.43 19.04
C TYR A 373 -8.50 8.32 19.48
N GLU A 374 -9.75 8.38 19.03
CA GLU A 374 -10.74 7.37 19.37
C GLU A 374 -10.43 6.09 18.57
N ALA A 375 -10.11 5.01 19.27
CA ALA A 375 -9.92 3.70 18.65
C ALA A 375 -11.17 3.25 17.89
N VAL A 376 -10.94 2.70 16.70
CA VAL A 376 -11.99 2.08 15.88
C VAL A 376 -11.72 0.60 15.69
N ALA A 377 -12.78 -0.20 15.69
CA ALA A 377 -12.72 -1.64 15.51
C ALA A 377 -13.87 -2.13 14.61
N PRO A 378 -13.71 -3.27 13.91
CA PRO A 378 -14.81 -3.92 13.22
C PRO A 378 -15.96 -4.27 14.17
N LEU A 379 -17.21 -4.14 13.72
CA LEU A 379 -18.39 -4.62 14.48
C LEU A 379 -18.20 -6.07 14.96
N ALA A 380 -17.66 -6.95 14.11
CA ALA A 380 -17.38 -8.34 14.41
C ALA A 380 -16.42 -8.58 15.59
N ASP A 381 -15.57 -7.60 15.93
CA ASP A 381 -14.60 -7.68 17.02
C ASP A 381 -15.17 -7.21 18.37
N ILE A 382 -16.27 -6.45 18.36
CA ILE A 382 -16.82 -5.80 19.57
C ILE A 382 -18.33 -6.04 19.78
N VAL A 383 -19.00 -6.73 18.87
CA VAL A 383 -20.43 -7.10 19.00
C VAL A 383 -20.57 -8.63 18.91
N PRO A 384 -21.33 -9.28 19.82
CA PRO A 384 -21.63 -10.70 19.72
C PRO A 384 -22.25 -11.07 18.37
N GLU A 385 -21.93 -12.25 17.85
CA GLU A 385 -22.38 -12.73 16.53
C GLU A 385 -23.91 -12.58 16.36
N SER A 386 -24.67 -12.94 17.39
CA SER A 386 -26.14 -12.89 17.41
C SER A 386 -26.73 -11.47 17.37
N LYS A 387 -25.91 -10.43 17.57
CA LYS A 387 -26.32 -9.02 17.59
C LYS A 387 -25.77 -8.22 16.42
N LEU A 388 -24.95 -8.82 15.55
CA LEU A 388 -24.35 -8.13 14.41
C LEU A 388 -25.38 -7.53 13.46
N ALA A 389 -26.48 -8.24 13.17
CA ALA A 389 -27.54 -7.70 12.32
C ALA A 389 -28.15 -6.40 12.87
N ALA A 390 -28.44 -6.37 14.19
CA ALA A 390 -28.94 -5.17 14.85
C ALA A 390 -27.90 -4.03 14.87
N ALA A 391 -26.62 -4.36 15.02
CA ALA A 391 -25.54 -3.38 14.97
C ALA A 391 -25.38 -2.77 13.58
N ARG A 392 -25.46 -3.58 12.51
CA ARG A 392 -25.44 -3.09 11.12
C ARG A 392 -26.59 -2.12 10.84
N GLN A 393 -27.79 -2.39 11.35
CA GLN A 393 -28.95 -1.51 11.21
C GLN A 393 -28.73 -0.09 11.78
N LEU A 394 -27.88 0.07 12.79
CA LEU A 394 -27.52 1.39 13.32
C LEU A 394 -26.66 2.20 12.34
N MET A 395 -25.90 1.51 11.49
CA MET A 395 -24.95 2.10 10.54
C MET A 395 -25.55 2.27 9.15
N ASP A 396 -26.47 1.39 8.74
CA ASP A 396 -27.12 1.40 7.43
C ASP A 396 -27.61 2.77 6.92
N PRO A 397 -28.18 3.68 7.74
CA PRO A 397 -28.60 5.00 7.26
C PRO A 397 -27.48 6.05 7.19
N LYS A 398 -26.29 5.78 7.73
CA LYS A 398 -25.21 6.76 7.89
C LYS A 398 -24.09 6.62 6.86
N ILE A 399 -23.97 5.45 6.24
CA ILE A 399 -22.84 5.09 5.38
C ILE A 399 -23.31 4.30 4.17
N LEU A 400 -22.54 4.40 3.08
CA LEU A 400 -22.92 3.89 1.77
C LEU A 400 -22.71 2.37 1.66
N ILE A 401 -21.62 1.85 2.22
CA ILE A 401 -21.27 0.43 2.19
C ILE A 401 -21.36 -0.07 3.63
N THR A 402 -22.12 -1.12 3.90
CA THR A 402 -22.16 -1.71 5.25
C THR A 402 -21.67 -3.13 5.28
N SER A 403 -20.99 -3.49 6.37
CA SER A 403 -20.61 -4.86 6.63
C SER A 403 -20.57 -5.20 8.13
N ASN A 404 -20.54 -6.49 8.47
CA ASN A 404 -20.09 -6.97 9.78
C ASN A 404 -18.68 -6.53 10.16
N PHE A 405 -17.91 -6.07 9.18
CA PHE A 405 -16.56 -5.56 9.38
C PHE A 405 -16.48 -4.04 9.28
N GLU A 406 -17.62 -3.35 9.28
CA GLU A 406 -17.65 -1.88 9.36
C GLU A 406 -16.88 -1.41 10.61
N LEU A 407 -16.04 -0.38 10.43
CA LEU A 407 -15.25 0.16 11.52
C LEU A 407 -16.03 1.21 12.27
N VAL A 408 -16.19 0.99 13.56
CA VAL A 408 -16.99 1.84 14.45
C VAL A 408 -16.18 2.24 15.67
N ASN A 409 -16.53 3.38 16.26
CA ASN A 409 -16.13 3.73 17.62
C ASN A 409 -17.19 3.26 18.63
N ASN A 410 -16.88 3.38 19.92
CA ASN A 410 -17.77 2.88 20.98
C ASN A 410 -19.12 3.63 21.02
N LYS A 411 -19.15 4.91 20.64
CA LYS A 411 -20.39 5.73 20.61
C LYS A 411 -21.38 5.21 19.58
N GLU A 412 -20.91 4.72 18.44
CA GLU A 412 -21.73 4.22 17.35
C GLU A 412 -22.48 2.93 17.70
N VAL A 413 -21.91 2.11 18.60
CA VAL A 413 -22.53 0.85 19.08
C VAL A 413 -23.21 0.97 20.44
N ALA A 414 -22.96 2.06 21.18
CA ALA A 414 -23.56 2.30 22.50
C ALA A 414 -25.10 2.13 22.56
N PRO A 415 -25.90 2.49 21.53
CA PRO A 415 -27.36 2.29 21.54
C PRO A 415 -27.81 0.82 21.69
N LEU A 416 -26.93 -0.15 21.42
CA LEU A 416 -27.23 -1.58 21.64
C LEU A 416 -27.34 -1.93 23.14
N GLY A 417 -26.84 -1.08 24.03
CA GLY A 417 -26.89 -1.30 25.48
C GLY A 417 -26.07 -2.49 25.99
N LEU A 418 -25.16 -3.02 25.16
CA LEU A 418 -24.34 -4.18 25.48
C LEU A 418 -23.19 -3.79 26.43
N LYS A 419 -22.91 -4.66 27.40
CA LYS A 419 -21.84 -4.52 28.38
C LYS A 419 -21.20 -5.87 28.64
N GLY A 420 -19.91 -5.84 29.00
CA GLY A 420 -19.15 -7.01 29.39
C GLY A 420 -18.20 -6.73 30.56
N ASN A 421 -17.78 -7.81 31.19
CA ASN A 421 -16.70 -7.85 32.15
C ASN A 421 -15.41 -8.28 31.44
N ALA A 422 -14.26 -7.94 32.02
CA ALA A 422 -12.95 -8.32 31.50
C ALA A 422 -12.01 -8.78 32.61
N LYS A 423 -11.44 -9.97 32.42
CA LYS A 423 -10.26 -10.43 33.15
C LYS A 423 -9.00 -10.02 32.40
N ILE A 424 -8.19 -9.14 32.99
CA ILE A 424 -6.92 -8.69 32.42
C ILE A 424 -5.78 -9.38 33.17
N THR A 425 -4.97 -10.17 32.47
CA THR A 425 -3.79 -10.85 33.04
C THR A 425 -2.53 -10.10 32.62
N LEU A 426 -1.77 -9.61 33.59
CA LEU A 426 -0.44 -9.02 33.40
C LEU A 426 0.60 -10.15 33.39
N ASP A 427 1.07 -10.51 32.19
CA ASP A 427 2.14 -11.47 32.00
C ASP A 427 3.49 -10.76 32.13
N MET A 428 4.10 -10.89 33.31
CA MET A 428 5.36 -10.26 33.68
C MET A 428 6.06 -11.08 34.75
N GLU A 429 7.38 -10.97 34.85
CA GLU A 429 8.16 -11.69 35.88
C GLU A 429 7.81 -11.19 37.29
N ASP A 430 7.98 -9.89 37.53
CA ASP A 430 7.86 -9.25 38.85
C ASP A 430 6.84 -8.10 38.86
N LEU A 431 5.84 -8.17 39.75
CA LEU A 431 4.79 -7.17 39.90
C LEU A 431 5.23 -5.98 40.77
N GLY A 432 6.32 -6.09 41.54
CA GLY A 432 6.61 -5.21 42.67
C GLY A 432 6.64 -3.71 42.36
N GLN A 433 7.07 -3.29 41.16
CA GLN A 433 7.07 -1.86 40.79
C GLN A 433 5.71 -1.31 40.36
N LEU A 434 4.78 -2.18 39.98
CA LEU A 434 3.41 -1.81 39.59
C LEU A 434 2.41 -2.00 40.73
N GLU A 435 2.75 -2.77 41.76
CA GLU A 435 1.89 -3.03 42.91
C GLU A 435 1.50 -1.73 43.63
N GLY A 436 0.21 -1.58 43.92
CA GLY A 436 -0.36 -0.37 44.54
C GLY A 436 -0.64 0.78 43.57
N LYS A 437 -0.18 0.69 42.31
CA LYS A 437 -0.49 1.67 41.25
C LYS A 437 -1.78 1.29 40.52
N SER A 438 -2.15 2.05 39.49
CA SER A 438 -3.39 1.82 38.72
C SER A 438 -3.13 1.69 37.22
N LEU A 439 -3.79 0.71 36.60
CA LEU A 439 -3.98 0.61 35.16
C LEU A 439 -5.19 1.46 34.76
N LEU A 440 -5.06 2.25 33.71
CA LEU A 440 -6.14 3.08 33.17
C LEU A 440 -6.73 2.44 31.91
N ILE A 441 -8.05 2.48 31.81
CA ILE A 441 -8.78 2.13 30.58
C ILE A 441 -9.38 3.41 30.04
N LYS A 442 -9.08 3.70 28.78
CA LYS A 442 -9.40 4.97 28.12
C LYS A 442 -10.24 4.77 26.87
N GLU A 443 -11.16 5.70 26.64
CA GLU A 443 -11.89 5.91 25.40
C GLU A 443 -11.48 7.30 24.87
N GLY A 444 -10.51 7.32 23.96
CA GLY A 444 -9.82 8.56 23.58
C GLY A 444 -9.26 9.27 24.83
N LYS A 445 -9.71 10.50 25.08
CA LYS A 445 -9.29 11.31 26.25
C LYS A 445 -9.96 10.90 27.56
N LYS A 446 -11.09 10.19 27.52
CA LYS A 446 -11.88 9.85 28.70
C LYS A 446 -11.32 8.62 29.39
N ILE A 447 -11.05 8.69 30.68
CA ILE A 447 -10.78 7.51 31.52
C ILE A 447 -12.15 6.89 31.87
N VAL A 448 -12.38 5.66 31.41
CA VAL A 448 -13.64 4.92 31.65
C VAL A 448 -13.54 3.96 32.83
N ALA A 449 -12.33 3.53 33.18
CA ALA A 449 -12.06 2.78 34.40
C ALA A 449 -10.63 3.03 34.90
N THR A 450 -10.46 2.98 36.21
CA THR A 450 -9.16 2.99 36.91
C THR A 450 -9.09 1.72 37.75
N VAL A 451 -8.11 0.87 37.46
CA VAL A 451 -8.03 -0.50 37.98
C VAL A 451 -6.79 -0.63 38.86
N PRO A 452 -6.92 -0.81 40.18
CA PRO A 452 -5.76 -0.95 41.05
C PRO A 452 -5.01 -2.26 40.76
N ILE A 453 -3.69 -2.17 40.68
CA ILE A 453 -2.79 -3.30 40.44
C ILE A 453 -2.38 -3.86 41.80
N THR A 454 -3.11 -4.87 42.27
CA THR A 454 -2.82 -5.59 43.54
C THR A 454 -2.32 -7.01 43.31
N LYS A 455 -2.52 -7.52 42.09
CA LYS A 455 -2.09 -8.86 41.65
C LYS A 455 -2.02 -8.88 40.12
N LYS A 456 -1.44 -9.93 39.55
CA LYS A 456 -1.32 -10.09 38.08
C LYS A 456 -2.67 -10.25 37.37
N GLU A 457 -3.69 -10.77 38.04
CA GLU A 457 -5.03 -10.91 37.48
C GLU A 457 -5.96 -9.78 37.95
N LEU A 458 -6.30 -8.88 37.05
CA LEU A 458 -7.18 -7.74 37.28
C LEU A 458 -8.59 -8.02 36.77
N GLN A 459 -9.59 -7.43 37.42
CA GLN A 459 -11.00 -7.55 37.06
C GLN A 459 -11.59 -6.18 36.78
N VAL A 460 -12.35 -6.08 35.69
CA VAL A 460 -13.09 -4.88 35.31
C VAL A 460 -14.50 -5.29 34.95
N SER A 461 -15.50 -4.60 35.48
CA SER A 461 -16.90 -5.00 35.32
C SER A 461 -17.74 -3.93 34.63
N GLY A 462 -18.71 -4.37 33.84
CA GLY A 462 -19.75 -3.52 33.27
C GLY A 462 -19.27 -2.48 32.26
N LEU A 463 -18.14 -2.71 31.58
CA LEU A 463 -17.71 -1.86 30.47
C LEU A 463 -18.67 -2.02 29.29
N PRO A 464 -19.10 -0.92 28.62
CA PRO A 464 -19.81 -1.03 27.36
C PRO A 464 -19.00 -1.80 26.32
N ASN A 465 -19.69 -2.49 25.41
CA ASN A 465 -19.05 -3.10 24.25
C ASN A 465 -18.30 -2.05 23.42
N GLY A 466 -17.09 -2.41 22.98
CA GLY A 466 -16.20 -1.44 22.36
C GLY A 466 -14.74 -1.84 22.38
N VAL A 467 -13.91 -0.95 21.85
CA VAL A 467 -12.44 -1.01 21.92
C VAL A 467 -11.93 0.14 22.80
N TYR A 468 -10.99 -0.15 23.69
CA TYR A 468 -10.44 0.79 24.67
C TYR A 468 -8.93 0.74 24.67
N THR A 469 -8.28 1.88 24.94
CA THR A 469 -6.83 1.94 25.13
C THR A 469 -6.47 1.64 26.58
N ILE A 470 -5.46 0.80 26.79
CA ILE A 470 -4.87 0.51 28.09
C ILE A 470 -3.64 1.39 28.29
N ALA A 471 -3.53 2.01 29.46
CA ALA A 471 -2.32 2.69 29.89
C ALA A 471 -1.83 2.13 31.23
N LEU A 472 -0.58 1.67 31.25
CA LEU A 472 0.11 1.24 32.47
C LEU A 472 0.79 2.43 33.14
N PRO A 473 0.93 2.42 34.48
CA PRO A 473 1.72 3.44 35.17
C PRO A 473 3.18 3.37 34.71
N ASN A 474 3.83 4.52 34.54
CA ASN A 474 5.18 4.64 33.98
C ASN A 474 6.16 5.39 34.89
N ASP A 475 5.66 5.83 36.06
CA ASP A 475 6.40 6.46 37.16
C ASP A 475 7.16 5.41 37.99
N THR A 476 7.83 4.48 37.31
CA THR A 476 8.57 3.36 37.89
C THR A 476 10.07 3.52 37.65
N ASN A 477 10.88 2.91 38.52
CA ASN A 477 12.35 2.90 38.40
C ASN A 477 12.81 2.08 37.19
N LYS A 478 12.12 0.96 36.93
CA LYS A 478 12.25 0.16 35.71
C LYS A 478 11.31 0.68 34.64
N LYS A 479 11.67 0.50 33.37
CA LYS A 479 10.84 0.90 32.24
C LYS A 479 10.24 -0.32 31.58
N TYR A 480 8.98 -0.21 31.18
CA TYR A 480 8.20 -1.32 30.62
C TYR A 480 7.59 -0.95 29.27
N GLU A 481 7.42 -1.96 28.44
CA GLU A 481 6.59 -1.88 27.23
C GLU A 481 5.52 -2.98 27.23
N ILE A 482 4.42 -2.72 26.53
CA ILE A 482 3.32 -3.68 26.38
C ILE A 482 3.11 -4.05 24.92
N ASN A 483 2.80 -5.32 24.67
CA ASN A 483 2.54 -5.82 23.32
C ASN A 483 1.10 -5.61 22.85
N ARG A 484 0.16 -5.37 23.77
CA ARG A 484 -1.29 -5.29 23.48
C ARG A 484 -1.91 -4.10 24.22
N PRO A 485 -1.87 -2.89 23.63
CA PRO A 485 -2.37 -1.69 24.28
C PRO A 485 -3.88 -1.47 24.13
N TYR A 486 -4.64 -2.45 23.60
CA TYR A 486 -6.09 -2.34 23.40
C TYR A 486 -6.87 -3.47 24.08
N LEU A 487 -7.99 -3.10 24.73
CA LEU A 487 -8.98 -4.00 25.31
C LEU A 487 -10.24 -4.01 24.44
N TYR A 488 -10.66 -5.21 24.03
CA TYR A 488 -11.91 -5.42 23.29
C TYR A 488 -12.96 -6.00 24.23
N ILE A 489 -14.11 -5.35 24.30
CA ILE A 489 -15.29 -5.84 25.03
C ILE A 489 -16.31 -6.24 23.99
N LYS A 490 -16.53 -7.55 23.85
CA LYS A 490 -17.44 -8.16 22.89
C LYS A 490 -18.51 -9.00 23.57
N GLU A 491 -18.09 -9.93 24.42
CA GLU A 491 -18.99 -10.87 25.07
C GLU A 491 -19.33 -10.39 26.50
N GLN A 492 -20.21 -11.12 27.19
CA GLN A 492 -20.49 -10.84 28.61
C GLN A 492 -19.23 -10.99 29.47
N GLU A 493 -18.37 -11.96 29.14
CA GLU A 493 -17.09 -12.21 29.79
C GLU A 493 -15.97 -12.19 28.75
N ASN A 494 -14.96 -11.36 28.98
CA ASN A 494 -13.83 -11.17 28.08
C ASN A 494 -12.52 -11.43 28.82
N ALA A 495 -11.48 -11.80 28.09
CA ALA A 495 -10.16 -12.01 28.65
C ALA A 495 -9.10 -11.36 27.77
N LEU A 496 -8.11 -10.75 28.41
CA LEU A 496 -6.92 -10.20 27.75
C LEU A 496 -5.69 -10.54 28.57
N THR A 497 -4.70 -11.17 27.93
CA THR A 497 -3.35 -11.27 28.49
C THR A 497 -2.48 -10.20 27.83
N ILE A 498 -1.80 -9.40 28.65
CA ILE A 498 -0.88 -8.34 28.24
C ILE A 498 0.51 -8.76 28.66
N ALA A 499 1.42 -8.93 27.70
CA ALA A 499 2.84 -9.10 28.03
C ALA A 499 3.39 -7.73 28.43
N VAL A 500 3.92 -7.64 29.65
CA VAL A 500 4.55 -6.43 30.19
C VAL A 500 6.03 -6.73 30.34
N ASN A 501 6.80 -6.28 29.36
CA ASN A 501 8.22 -6.59 29.25
C ASN A 501 9.03 -5.43 29.85
N GLU A 502 9.94 -5.76 30.76
CA GLU A 502 10.97 -4.80 31.20
C GLU A 502 11.90 -4.51 30.02
N ILE A 503 12.11 -3.24 29.71
CA ILE A 503 13.05 -2.79 28.68
C ILE A 503 14.45 -2.81 29.31
N LYS A 504 15.18 -3.90 29.08
CA LYS A 504 16.56 -4.10 29.55
C LYS A 504 17.55 -3.41 28.62
N SER A 505 17.27 -3.44 27.32
CA SER A 505 18.04 -2.77 26.27
C SER A 505 17.12 -1.99 25.34
N SER A 506 17.56 -0.80 24.92
CA SER A 506 16.74 0.02 24.04
C SER A 506 16.68 -0.52 22.61
N LYS A 507 15.49 -0.51 22.01
CA LYS A 507 15.29 -0.81 20.59
C LYS A 507 16.03 0.16 19.66
N LEU A 508 16.44 1.33 20.14
CA LEU A 508 17.30 2.22 19.37
C LEU A 508 18.65 1.58 19.04
N ALA A 509 19.16 0.68 19.87
CA ALA A 509 20.41 -0.04 19.61
C ALA A 509 20.23 -1.19 18.60
N ASN A 510 19.00 -1.57 18.27
CA ASN A 510 18.73 -2.58 17.25
C ASN A 510 19.06 -2.03 15.86
N GLN A 511 19.45 -2.94 14.97
CA GLN A 511 19.91 -2.65 13.63
C GLN A 511 19.29 -3.64 12.65
N SER A 512 19.25 -3.22 11.40
CA SER A 512 18.76 -4.05 10.31
C SER A 512 19.61 -3.85 9.05
N MET A 513 19.72 -4.93 8.29
CA MET A 513 20.42 -4.97 7.01
C MET A 513 19.54 -5.67 5.97
N GLN A 514 19.26 -4.99 4.87
CA GLN A 514 18.45 -5.50 3.77
C GLN A 514 19.34 -6.15 2.71
N PHE A 515 18.85 -7.27 2.20
CA PHE A 515 19.44 -8.01 1.08
C PHE A 515 18.60 -7.79 -0.18
N LEU A 516 19.24 -7.28 -1.22
CA LEU A 516 18.63 -7.01 -2.52
C LEU A 516 19.23 -7.93 -3.59
N GLY A 517 18.38 -8.40 -4.51
CA GLY A 517 18.73 -9.34 -5.55
C GLY A 517 18.81 -8.68 -6.92
N LEU A 518 18.52 -9.47 -7.96
CA LEU A 518 18.48 -8.95 -9.33
C LEU A 518 17.49 -7.77 -9.43
N ALA A 519 17.90 -6.72 -10.15
CA ALA A 519 17.15 -5.47 -10.30
C ALA A 519 16.85 -4.75 -8.97
N ASP A 520 17.70 -4.95 -7.97
CA ASP A 520 17.62 -4.35 -6.63
C ASP A 520 16.31 -4.71 -5.90
N ILE A 521 15.74 -5.86 -6.26
CA ILE A 521 14.53 -6.39 -5.66
C ILE A 521 14.87 -6.94 -4.28
N TYR A 522 14.18 -6.46 -3.26
CA TYR A 522 14.27 -6.98 -1.89
C TYR A 522 14.00 -8.50 -1.86
N PHE A 523 14.90 -9.26 -1.23
CA PHE A 523 14.72 -10.70 -1.04
C PHE A 523 14.90 -11.16 0.41
N GLY A 524 15.35 -10.30 1.32
CA GLY A 524 15.48 -10.67 2.71
C GLY A 524 16.06 -9.57 3.59
N GLU A 525 16.07 -9.82 4.89
CA GLU A 525 16.51 -8.86 5.90
C GLU A 525 17.07 -9.59 7.12
N PHE A 526 18.18 -9.08 7.65
CA PHE A 526 18.72 -9.44 8.95
C PHE A 526 18.35 -8.36 9.98
N LYS A 527 17.97 -8.77 11.19
CA LYS A 527 17.61 -7.88 12.31
C LYS A 527 18.23 -8.34 13.61
N THR A 528 18.58 -7.37 14.45
CA THR A 528 19.03 -7.61 15.82
C THR A 528 17.93 -7.23 16.82
N ASN A 529 17.88 -7.94 17.95
CA ASN A 529 17.02 -7.62 19.08
C ASN A 529 17.80 -7.80 20.39
N LEU A 530 18.46 -6.72 20.83
CA LEU A 530 19.29 -6.71 22.03
C LEU A 530 18.49 -6.97 23.32
N ASP A 531 17.25 -6.49 23.38
CA ASP A 531 16.41 -6.64 24.57
C ASP A 531 16.04 -8.11 24.82
N GLN A 532 15.79 -8.85 23.72
CA GLN A 532 15.50 -10.28 23.77
C GLN A 532 16.75 -11.17 23.60
N SER A 533 17.94 -10.58 23.37
CA SER A 533 19.17 -11.33 23.09
C SER A 533 19.04 -12.29 21.89
N THR A 534 18.38 -11.84 20.83
CA THR A 534 18.13 -12.62 19.61
C THR A 534 18.51 -11.87 18.34
N GLY A 535 18.80 -12.63 17.29
CA GLY A 535 18.91 -12.17 15.91
C GLY A 535 17.93 -12.92 15.04
N SER A 536 17.57 -12.33 13.91
CA SER A 536 16.69 -13.00 12.93
C SER A 536 17.11 -12.71 11.50
N ILE A 537 16.85 -13.68 10.62
CA ILE A 537 17.00 -13.52 9.17
C ILE A 537 15.74 -14.01 8.46
N GLU A 538 15.15 -13.13 7.67
CA GLU A 538 14.00 -13.43 6.82
C GLU A 538 14.43 -13.49 5.36
N ILE A 539 14.02 -14.55 4.65
CA ILE A 539 14.17 -14.69 3.20
C ILE A 539 12.79 -14.82 2.58
N THR A 540 12.50 -14.00 1.57
CA THR A 540 11.17 -13.83 0.99
C THR A 540 11.01 -14.39 -0.43
N THR A 541 12.11 -14.75 -1.10
CA THR A 541 12.07 -15.42 -2.42
C THR A 541 13.11 -16.52 -2.54
N SER A 542 12.74 -17.59 -3.26
CA SER A 542 13.63 -18.70 -3.58
C SER A 542 14.58 -18.40 -4.75
N LYS A 543 14.43 -17.25 -5.41
CA LYS A 543 15.28 -16.84 -6.54
C LYS A 543 15.78 -15.40 -6.38
N PRO A 544 16.66 -15.11 -5.40
CA PRO A 544 17.23 -13.77 -5.22
C PRO A 544 17.91 -13.23 -6.48
N HIS A 545 18.70 -14.06 -7.17
CA HIS A 545 19.48 -13.62 -8.33
C HIS A 545 19.79 -14.78 -9.27
N VAL A 546 19.10 -14.83 -10.42
CA VAL A 546 19.20 -15.97 -11.37
C VAL A 546 20.60 -16.18 -11.95
N ASN A 547 21.43 -15.13 -12.08
CA ASN A 547 22.81 -15.27 -12.58
C ASN A 547 23.76 -15.93 -11.57
N TYR A 548 23.36 -16.12 -10.32
CA TYR A 548 24.11 -16.84 -9.28
C TYR A 548 23.47 -18.22 -9.03
N SER A 549 23.06 -18.90 -10.10
CA SER A 549 22.31 -20.15 -9.97
C SER A 549 23.17 -21.26 -9.37
N GLY A 550 22.72 -21.83 -8.24
CA GLY A 550 23.48 -22.83 -7.49
C GLY A 550 24.73 -22.27 -6.77
N GLU A 551 24.96 -20.96 -6.83
CA GLU A 551 26.09 -20.29 -6.18
C GLU A 551 25.64 -19.52 -4.94
N LYS A 552 26.52 -19.43 -3.94
CA LYS A 552 26.32 -18.61 -2.75
C LYS A 552 26.18 -17.14 -3.14
N TYR A 553 25.04 -16.54 -2.83
CA TYR A 553 24.75 -15.13 -3.05
C TYR A 553 24.83 -14.30 -1.77
N THR A 554 24.37 -14.85 -0.66
CA THR A 554 24.45 -14.25 0.68
C THR A 554 24.73 -15.33 1.70
N ALA A 555 25.42 -15.02 2.78
CA ALA A 555 25.52 -15.92 3.93
C ALA A 555 25.63 -15.14 5.23
N ILE A 556 25.17 -15.77 6.31
CA ILE A 556 25.34 -15.28 7.67
C ILE A 556 25.92 -16.39 8.54
N ALA A 557 26.89 -16.05 9.36
CA ALA A 557 27.40 -16.92 10.42
C ALA A 557 27.51 -16.15 11.73
N VAL A 558 27.05 -16.74 12.82
CA VAL A 558 27.06 -16.15 14.16
C VAL A 558 27.87 -17.04 15.06
N HIS A 559 28.84 -16.44 15.75
CA HIS A 559 29.68 -17.11 16.72
C HIS A 559 29.48 -16.50 18.11
N ASP A 560 29.56 -17.32 19.15
CA ASP A 560 29.51 -16.83 20.51
C ASP A 560 30.83 -16.16 20.96
N GLU A 561 30.87 -15.78 22.24
CA GLU A 561 32.04 -15.15 22.89
C GLU A 561 33.30 -16.05 22.87
N GLU A 562 33.12 -17.38 22.78
CA GLU A 562 34.19 -18.39 22.73
C GLU A 562 34.57 -18.76 21.28
N ASN A 563 34.01 -18.04 20.29
CA ASN A 563 34.10 -18.30 18.85
C ASN A 563 33.50 -19.65 18.41
N GLN A 564 32.57 -20.23 19.16
CA GLN A 564 31.80 -21.40 18.71
C GLN A 564 30.68 -20.96 17.77
N LEU A 565 30.46 -21.71 16.68
CA LEU A 565 29.39 -21.44 15.72
C LEU A 565 28.02 -21.72 16.36
N VAL A 566 27.18 -20.68 16.44
CA VAL A 566 25.82 -20.73 17.01
C VAL A 566 24.77 -20.85 15.92
N TYR A 567 24.98 -20.19 14.80
CA TYR A 567 24.06 -20.18 13.67
C TYR A 567 24.81 -19.96 12.36
N GLU A 568 24.40 -20.65 11.30
CA GLU A 568 24.89 -20.45 9.95
C GLU A 568 23.75 -20.61 8.96
N LYS A 569 23.70 -19.74 7.95
CA LYS A 569 22.81 -19.89 6.81
C LYS A 569 23.47 -19.38 5.55
N GLU A 570 23.57 -20.26 4.56
CA GLU A 570 23.93 -19.93 3.20
C GLU A 570 22.67 -19.74 2.35
N ILE A 571 22.64 -18.67 1.55
CA ILE A 571 21.56 -18.35 0.63
C ILE A 571 22.12 -18.30 -0.79
N GLN A 572 21.63 -19.19 -1.63
CA GLN A 572 22.01 -19.26 -3.05
C GLN A 572 21.22 -18.26 -3.91
N GLY A 573 21.78 -17.90 -5.07
CA GLY A 573 21.10 -17.02 -6.03
C GLY A 573 19.82 -17.63 -6.63
N THR A 574 19.76 -18.96 -6.65
CA THR A 574 18.55 -19.75 -6.96
C THR A 574 18.38 -20.86 -5.92
N ASN A 575 17.15 -21.30 -5.71
CA ASN A 575 16.79 -22.34 -4.73
C ASN A 575 17.03 -21.96 -3.26
N ALA A 576 16.93 -20.67 -2.93
CA ALA A 576 16.96 -20.20 -1.55
C ALA A 576 15.77 -20.73 -0.73
N LEU A 577 16.01 -21.12 0.52
CA LEU A 577 14.96 -21.49 1.46
C LEU A 577 14.29 -20.22 2.02
N VAL A 578 13.03 -20.02 1.64
CA VAL A 578 12.17 -18.93 2.12
C VAL A 578 11.72 -19.21 3.54
N GLY A 579 11.72 -18.20 4.41
CA GLY A 579 11.31 -18.32 5.79
C GLY A 579 12.03 -17.36 6.72
N LEU A 580 11.59 -17.35 7.97
CA LEU A 580 12.18 -16.59 9.08
C LEU A 580 12.90 -17.55 10.02
N ASP A 581 14.18 -17.31 10.26
CA ASP A 581 14.94 -18.00 11.29
C ASP A 581 15.25 -17.01 12.42
N THR A 582 15.16 -17.49 13.67
CA THR A 582 15.56 -16.75 14.87
C THR A 582 16.63 -17.52 15.62
N PHE A 583 17.65 -16.83 16.12
CA PHE A 583 18.80 -17.45 16.80
C PHE A 583 19.28 -16.59 17.96
N PRO A 584 19.99 -17.17 18.95
CA PRO A 584 20.62 -16.41 20.02
C PRO A 584 21.63 -15.40 19.48
N LEU A 585 21.55 -14.15 19.94
CA LEU A 585 22.50 -13.10 19.61
C LEU A 585 22.54 -12.09 20.76
N LYS A 586 23.56 -12.21 21.61
CA LYS A 586 23.78 -11.35 22.78
C LYS A 586 25.06 -10.53 22.64
N GLU A 587 25.28 -9.61 23.58
CA GLU A 587 26.54 -8.87 23.68
C GLU A 587 27.75 -9.82 23.67
N GLY A 588 28.81 -9.44 22.94
CA GLY A 588 30.04 -10.22 22.75
C GLY A 588 30.02 -11.19 21.57
N TYR A 589 28.85 -11.52 21.01
CA TYR A 589 28.75 -12.42 19.86
C TYR A 589 29.31 -11.77 18.59
N LYS A 590 29.86 -12.58 17.70
CA LYS A 590 30.37 -12.14 16.39
C LYS A 590 29.41 -12.51 15.29
N VAL A 591 29.09 -11.57 14.41
CA VAL A 591 28.23 -11.78 13.24
C VAL A 591 29.05 -11.55 11.99
N LYS A 592 28.97 -12.49 11.06
CA LYS A 592 29.66 -12.46 9.78
C LYS A 592 28.62 -12.48 8.68
N ILE A 593 28.60 -11.46 7.83
CA ILE A 593 27.65 -11.33 6.72
C ILE A 593 28.42 -11.25 5.40
N PHE A 594 28.16 -12.19 4.52
CA PHE A 594 28.63 -12.19 3.15
C PHE A 594 27.50 -11.77 2.20
N HIS A 595 27.79 -10.91 1.23
CA HIS A 595 26.93 -10.62 0.09
C HIS A 595 27.79 -10.54 -1.16
N ALA A 596 27.39 -11.19 -2.26
CA ALA A 596 28.18 -11.22 -3.50
C ALA A 596 28.28 -9.84 -4.18
N GLU A 597 27.31 -8.96 -3.93
CA GLU A 597 27.21 -7.62 -4.53
C GLU A 597 26.98 -6.50 -3.47
N PRO A 598 27.86 -6.34 -2.47
CA PRO A 598 27.60 -5.54 -1.28
C PRO A 598 27.36 -4.06 -1.62
N LYS A 599 28.12 -3.51 -2.58
CA LYS A 599 28.11 -2.09 -2.95
C LYS A 599 26.72 -1.52 -3.24
N ASN A 600 25.91 -2.28 -3.97
CA ASN A 600 24.60 -1.81 -4.41
C ASN A 600 23.45 -2.54 -3.71
N ARG A 601 23.69 -3.70 -3.10
CA ARG A 601 22.62 -4.65 -2.77
C ARG A 601 22.63 -5.20 -1.35
N LEU A 602 23.65 -4.88 -0.55
CA LEU A 602 23.54 -4.95 0.91
C LEU A 602 23.28 -3.52 1.41
N LYS A 603 22.21 -3.30 2.18
CA LYS A 603 21.83 -1.95 2.64
C LYS A 603 21.63 -1.93 4.15
N SER A 604 22.12 -0.88 4.81
CA SER A 604 21.76 -0.53 6.18
C SER A 604 21.38 0.95 6.24
N ASN A 605 20.60 1.32 7.27
CA ASN A 605 20.31 2.73 7.56
C ASN A 605 21.44 3.41 8.35
N GLU A 606 22.48 2.66 8.72
CA GLU A 606 23.65 3.15 9.44
C GLU A 606 24.92 2.89 8.65
N ASP A 607 25.93 3.73 8.86
CA ASP A 607 27.26 3.61 8.25
C ASP A 607 28.10 2.53 8.96
N ILE A 608 27.64 1.29 8.87
CA ILE A 608 28.27 0.11 9.48
C ILE A 608 28.74 -0.93 8.45
N LEU A 609 28.45 -0.72 7.16
CA LEU A 609 28.79 -1.64 6.08
C LEU A 609 30.03 -1.18 5.33
N ASP A 610 31.01 -2.07 5.19
CA ASP A 610 32.07 -1.94 4.18
C ASP A 610 31.52 -2.44 2.84
N TYR A 611 31.18 -1.47 1.99
CA TYR A 611 30.64 -1.70 0.66
C TYR A 611 31.69 -2.14 -0.37
N MET A 612 32.97 -2.12 -0.01
CA MET A 612 34.08 -2.52 -0.87
C MET A 612 34.49 -3.98 -0.66
N GLN A 613 34.01 -4.61 0.41
CA GLN A 613 34.25 -6.01 0.73
C GLN A 613 32.96 -6.81 0.64
N ASN A 614 33.05 -8.01 0.08
CA ASN A 614 31.91 -8.95 0.03
C ASN A 614 31.55 -9.49 1.42
N GLU A 615 32.43 -9.30 2.40
CA GLU A 615 32.30 -9.83 3.75
C GLU A 615 32.39 -8.68 4.76
N ASN A 616 31.44 -8.66 5.68
CA ASN A 616 31.36 -7.71 6.78
C ASN A 616 31.34 -8.48 8.09
N ASN A 617 32.27 -8.13 8.98
CA ASN A 617 32.41 -8.77 10.28
C ASN A 617 32.02 -7.80 11.39
N PHE A 618 31.22 -8.28 12.33
CA PHE A 618 30.67 -7.48 13.41
C PHE A 618 30.88 -8.14 14.76
N ILE A 619 30.96 -7.32 15.80
CA ILE A 619 30.76 -7.73 17.19
C ILE A 619 29.50 -7.04 17.72
N MET A 620 28.65 -7.80 18.39
CA MET A 620 27.49 -7.27 19.08
C MET A 620 27.92 -6.60 20.38
N THR A 621 27.61 -5.32 20.55
CA THR A 621 27.84 -4.56 21.78
C THR A 621 26.51 -4.18 22.42
N LYS A 622 26.52 -3.71 23.67
CA LYS A 622 25.32 -3.09 24.28
C LYS A 622 24.76 -1.86 23.53
N TRP A 623 25.50 -1.29 22.56
CA TRP A 623 25.07 -0.16 21.72
C TRP A 623 24.66 -0.57 20.31
N GLY A 624 24.72 -1.87 19.98
CA GLY A 624 24.48 -2.41 18.64
C GLY A 624 25.71 -3.09 18.05
N LEU A 625 25.64 -3.48 16.77
CA LEU A 625 26.77 -4.05 16.02
C LEU A 625 27.82 -2.98 15.75
N GLN A 626 29.05 -3.32 16.08
CA GLN A 626 30.24 -2.62 15.67
C GLN A 626 30.94 -3.46 14.60
N ASN A 627 31.28 -2.84 13.47
CA ASN A 627 32.04 -3.51 12.42
C ASN A 627 33.49 -3.55 12.87
N ILE A 628 34.13 -4.72 12.82
CA ILE A 628 35.50 -4.89 13.32
C ILE A 628 36.57 -4.43 12.32
N ASP A 629 36.20 -4.34 11.05
CA ASP A 629 37.08 -3.96 9.93
C ASP A 629 36.99 -2.45 9.63
N LEU A 630 35.85 -1.83 9.97
CA LEU A 630 35.68 -0.38 9.91
C LEU A 630 36.00 0.28 11.25
N VAL A 631 36.52 1.51 11.22
CA VAL A 631 36.65 2.36 12.42
C VAL A 631 35.30 3.01 12.75
N ASN A 632 34.25 2.21 12.89
CA ASN A 632 32.92 2.71 13.28
C ASN A 632 32.73 2.63 14.81
N ASN A 633 31.84 3.48 15.33
CA ASN A 633 31.58 3.58 16.76
C ASN A 633 30.08 3.35 17.02
N ALA A 634 29.75 2.17 17.56
CA ALA A 634 28.37 1.80 17.86
C ALA A 634 27.71 2.75 18.86
N GLU A 635 28.45 3.26 19.85
CA GLU A 635 27.92 4.27 20.79
C GLU A 635 27.58 5.57 20.07
N ALA A 636 28.43 6.03 19.15
CA ALA A 636 28.16 7.23 18.36
C ALA A 636 26.93 7.08 17.45
N ASN A 637 26.74 5.90 16.86
CA ASN A 637 25.54 5.59 16.06
C ASN A 637 24.27 5.59 16.93
N LEU A 638 24.34 4.99 18.14
CA LEU A 638 23.24 5.06 19.09
C LEU A 638 22.94 6.50 19.52
N ILE A 639 23.98 7.32 19.74
CA ILE A 639 23.82 8.75 20.07
C ILE A 639 23.05 9.49 18.97
N GLN A 640 23.34 9.25 17.69
CA GLN A 640 22.58 9.88 16.59
C GLN A 640 21.09 9.52 16.66
N LYS A 641 20.75 8.26 16.97
CA LYS A 641 19.36 7.82 17.13
C LYS A 641 18.71 8.42 18.38
N ILE A 642 19.45 8.52 19.49
CA ILE A 642 19.02 9.22 20.71
C ILE A 642 18.71 10.68 20.39
N GLU A 643 19.56 11.35 19.60
CA GLU A 643 19.35 12.74 19.19
C GLU A 643 18.11 12.88 18.31
N GLN A 644 17.96 12.00 17.32
CA GLN A 644 16.79 11.99 16.45
C GLN A 644 15.49 11.80 17.26
N GLN A 645 15.44 10.78 18.12
CA GLN A 645 14.24 10.48 18.91
C GLN A 645 13.97 11.55 19.99
N GLY A 646 15.00 12.03 20.69
CA GLY A 646 14.88 13.09 21.68
C GLY A 646 14.33 14.38 21.08
N ASN A 647 14.88 14.81 19.94
CA ASN A 647 14.38 15.98 19.22
C ASN A 647 12.95 15.78 18.69
N GLN A 648 12.61 14.57 18.23
CA GLN A 648 11.25 14.25 17.79
C GLN A 648 10.23 14.37 18.93
N ILE A 649 10.55 13.86 20.12
CA ILE A 649 9.66 13.97 21.29
C ILE A 649 9.53 15.44 21.72
N LEU A 650 10.63 16.20 21.78
CA LEU A 650 10.59 17.62 22.15
C LEU A 650 9.76 18.47 21.17
N ALA A 651 9.75 18.10 19.88
CA ALA A 651 9.00 18.80 18.84
C ALA A 651 7.50 18.47 18.82
N ASP A 652 7.06 17.36 19.44
CA ASP A 652 5.65 16.97 19.51
C ASP A 652 5.11 17.06 20.96
N PRO A 653 4.34 18.11 21.30
CA PRO A 653 3.77 18.27 22.64
C PRO A 653 2.93 17.07 23.10
N GLN A 654 2.29 16.35 22.18
CA GLN A 654 1.47 15.18 22.52
C GLN A 654 2.33 14.01 22.96
N LEU A 655 3.53 13.84 22.42
CA LEU A 655 4.50 12.87 22.92
C LEU A 655 5.17 13.35 24.21
N LEU A 656 5.59 14.62 24.25
CA LEU A 656 6.32 15.20 25.37
C LEU A 656 5.58 15.04 26.70
N TYR A 657 4.30 15.43 26.72
CA TYR A 657 3.43 15.40 27.90
C TYR A 657 2.62 14.09 28.02
N ASN A 658 2.98 13.03 27.28
CA ASN A 658 2.36 11.73 27.50
C ASN A 658 3.12 10.96 28.59
N PRO A 659 2.55 10.77 29.79
CA PRO A 659 3.23 10.05 30.86
C PRO A 659 3.39 8.56 30.56
N HIS A 660 2.60 7.98 29.67
CA HIS A 660 2.57 6.54 29.37
C HIS A 660 3.31 6.16 28.08
N SER A 661 4.26 6.99 27.64
CA SER A 661 4.99 6.81 26.39
C SER A 661 6.06 5.73 26.48
N ALA A 662 5.96 4.71 25.62
CA ALA A 662 6.98 3.67 25.48
C ALA A 662 8.22 4.22 24.78
N ILE A 663 8.07 5.16 23.84
CA ILE A 663 9.18 5.86 23.20
C ILE A 663 10.02 6.66 24.21
N LYS A 664 9.41 7.36 25.17
CA LYS A 664 10.15 8.03 26.27
C LYS A 664 10.93 7.02 27.10
N SER A 665 10.34 5.86 27.38
CA SER A 665 10.99 4.75 28.08
C SER A 665 12.18 4.19 27.30
N GLN A 666 12.04 3.96 25.99
CA GLN A 666 13.11 3.49 25.11
C GLN A 666 14.27 4.49 25.02
N LEU A 667 13.97 5.79 24.97
CA LEU A 667 14.97 6.86 25.00
C LEU A 667 15.73 6.88 26.33
N TRP A 668 15.03 6.77 27.45
CA TRP A 668 15.65 6.74 28.78
C TRP A 668 16.63 5.57 28.92
N VAL A 669 16.22 4.36 28.52
CA VAL A 669 17.09 3.17 28.58
C VAL A 669 18.29 3.31 27.64
N ALA A 670 18.11 3.92 26.46
CA ALA A 670 19.20 4.17 25.53
C ALA A 670 20.25 5.12 26.12
N ILE A 671 19.82 6.24 26.72
CA ILE A 671 20.72 7.20 27.36
C ILE A 671 21.44 6.56 28.54
N ALA A 672 20.73 5.77 29.35
CA ALA A 672 21.30 5.10 30.51
C ALA A 672 22.41 4.09 30.16
N SER A 673 22.41 3.53 28.94
CA SER A 673 23.42 2.57 28.49
C SER A 673 24.74 3.20 28.02
N LEU A 674 24.75 4.51 27.75
CA LEU A 674 25.93 5.26 27.28
C LEU A 674 27.07 5.26 28.32
N SER A 675 28.29 5.43 27.83
CA SER A 675 29.47 5.66 28.65
C SER A 675 29.51 7.10 29.18
N GLU A 676 30.26 7.33 30.26
CA GLU A 676 30.56 8.69 30.69
C GLU A 676 31.64 9.32 29.79
N PRO A 677 31.52 10.60 29.40
CA PRO A 677 30.59 11.62 29.91
C PRO A 677 29.26 11.73 29.13
N ASN A 678 29.04 10.93 28.09
CA ASN A 678 27.89 11.06 27.20
C ASN A 678 26.57 10.80 27.92
N ARG A 679 26.52 9.82 28.82
CA ARG A 679 25.34 9.54 29.64
C ARG A 679 24.85 10.79 30.39
N MET A 680 25.72 11.44 31.16
CA MET A 680 25.36 12.66 31.90
C MET A 680 25.00 13.82 30.96
N LYS A 681 25.71 13.98 29.84
CA LYS A 681 25.40 15.00 28.83
C LYS A 681 23.96 14.86 28.32
N TYR A 682 23.57 13.66 27.88
CA TYR A 682 22.26 13.43 27.26
C TYR A 682 21.11 13.32 28.26
N LEU A 683 21.36 12.85 29.50
CA LEU A 683 20.37 12.97 30.58
C LEU A 683 20.03 14.44 30.85
N ASN A 684 21.04 15.32 30.91
CA ASN A 684 20.81 16.76 31.12
C ASN A 684 20.13 17.42 29.91
N GLN A 685 20.56 17.09 28.69
CA GLN A 685 19.99 17.65 27.46
C GLN A 685 18.50 17.30 27.31
N TYR A 686 18.11 16.07 27.64
CA TYR A 686 16.75 15.57 27.50
C TYR A 686 15.95 15.50 28.82
N ALA A 687 16.44 16.11 29.90
CA ALA A 687 15.70 16.23 31.16
C ALA A 687 14.26 16.75 30.98
N PRO A 688 13.97 17.75 30.12
CA PRO A 688 12.59 18.20 29.89
C PRO A 688 11.63 17.09 29.42
N ILE A 689 12.14 16.05 28.75
CA ILE A 689 11.32 14.90 28.35
C ILE A 689 10.91 14.07 29.57
N PHE A 690 11.83 13.84 30.48
CA PHE A 690 11.62 12.95 31.63
C PHE A 690 10.88 13.64 32.78
N ASP A 691 11.01 14.96 32.89
CA ASP A 691 10.37 15.77 33.92
C ASP A 691 8.94 16.21 33.52
N ALA A 692 8.58 16.13 32.23
CA ALA A 692 7.25 16.44 31.75
C ALA A 692 6.23 15.37 32.20
N GLN A 693 5.26 15.79 33.01
CA GLN A 693 4.11 14.99 33.46
C GLN A 693 2.80 15.43 32.82
#